data_AF-A0A218XB10-F1
#
_entry.id   AF-A0A218XB10-F1
#
_cell.length_a   1.000
_cell.length_b   1.000
_cell.length_c   1.000
_cell.angle_alpha   90.00
_cell.angle_beta   90.00
_cell.angle_gamma   90.00
#
_symmetry.space_group_name_H-M   'P 1'
#
loop_
_entity.id
_entity.type
_entity.pdbx_description
1 polymer ?
#
loop_
_entity_poly.entity_id
_entity_poly.type
_entity_poly.pdbx_seq_one_letter_code
_entity_poly.pdbx_strand_id
1 'polypeptide(L)'
;MAAAEAHSGEEEYLDVLTKAGEKTGVSKPRGAVHRDGDYHRAVHVWIYAESTQELLLQKRSDCKDSWPGQWDISSAGHISAGDSSLISAQRELEEELGIVLPKDAFELIFVFLQECTINSGTYINNEFSEVYLVTTLDPIPLEAFTLQESEVSAVKYLHYNQYRSLLAKEDPEYVPYDVDGQYGQLFGIIEQRYKESTVARCLALQKQIQRYASVTLNPELTGLSEGDRKALVLIIKAARVMDEIFHQQVWYSNPALRAWLKEHAATSELDQLKWVYYSINKSPWSCLDENEAFLTTADSAVKFLSQCSKPVTGWKGLEYKAAFPKLKPPGANFYPPDMDKMEFDLWKRGLPKDQQEEVTGFFNVIKRQSDLSIETSMTNLGVENHDNDNVAGSATDLYAVPYCEEYKSSLMKAAELLHEAGNLTSSASLKRLLHGKAKAFLSNDYYESDIAWMELDSKLDVTIGPYETYEDALFSYKATFEAFVGIRDDKATAQLKLFGDNLQVLEQNLPLDSCYKSKDVSAAPIRVINLVFNAGDVKGPQTVAFNLPNDERIVKDRGTSMVMLKNVSEAKFKHILQPIADACISREQQKLVDFESFFTHTICHECCHGIGPHTITLPNGHTSTVRKELQELHSSLEEAKADIVGLWALKFLITQGLLPNNLVKSIYVSFLAGCFRSVRFGLEEAHGKGQALQFNWLFEKGAVIQQGDETFLVDFLKVEGAVESLSREILTIQARGDKAAARRLLEKYGTMTPPLRAALQKLEMIQVPVDITPVFPAAVDIIME
;
A
#
# COMPACT_ATOMS: atom_id res chain seq x y z
N MET A 1 39.83 31.98 44.87
CA MET A 1 38.46 32.07 44.34
C MET A 1 38.57 32.64 42.93
N ALA A 2 38.59 31.76 41.93
CA ALA A 2 38.41 32.12 40.53
C ALA A 2 37.00 31.65 40.15
N ALA A 3 36.20 32.59 39.65
CA ALA A 3 34.83 32.34 39.25
C ALA A 3 34.83 31.46 37.99
N ALA A 4 34.05 30.38 38.02
CA ALA A 4 33.71 29.61 36.84
C ALA A 4 32.86 30.49 35.92
N GLU A 5 33.31 30.67 34.68
CA GLU A 5 32.51 31.25 33.61
C GLU A 5 31.37 30.27 33.32
N ALA A 6 30.15 30.69 33.62
CA ALA A 6 28.94 29.99 33.23
C ALA A 6 28.78 30.11 31.71
N HIS A 7 28.89 28.98 30.99
CA HIS A 7 28.35 28.88 29.65
C HIS A 7 26.83 29.07 29.73
N SER A 8 26.32 30.10 29.05
CA SER A 8 24.90 30.28 28.77
C SER A 8 24.49 29.25 27.70
N GLY A 9 24.25 28.01 28.11
CA GLY A 9 23.54 27.03 27.28
C GLY A 9 22.03 27.24 27.47
N GLU A 10 21.28 27.36 26.38
CA GLU A 10 19.82 27.28 26.45
C GLU A 10 19.42 25.93 27.10
N GLU A 11 18.48 25.97 28.04
CA GLU A 11 18.03 24.77 28.74
C GLU A 11 17.23 23.89 27.77
N GLU A 12 17.72 22.69 27.44
CA GLU A 12 17.08 21.73 26.53
C GLU A 12 15.71 21.29 27.06
N TYR A 13 14.67 21.35 26.21
CA TYR A 13 13.32 20.88 26.53
C TYR A 13 13.03 19.56 25.81
N LEU A 14 12.32 18.66 26.49
CA LEU A 14 11.90 17.37 25.95
C LEU A 14 10.38 17.23 26.02
N ASP A 15 9.80 16.56 25.03
CA ASP A 15 8.38 16.21 25.05
C ASP A 15 8.10 15.07 26.04
N VAL A 16 7.06 15.25 26.85
CA VAL A 16 6.57 14.24 27.78
C VAL A 16 5.64 13.29 27.06
N LEU A 17 5.85 12.00 27.30
CA LEU A 17 5.08 10.90 26.75
C LEU A 17 4.26 10.19 27.83
N THR A 18 3.26 9.46 27.38
CA THR A 18 2.62 8.42 28.19
C THR A 18 3.55 7.21 28.32
N LYS A 19 3.25 6.32 29.26
CA LYS A 19 3.93 5.01 29.36
C LYS A 19 3.78 4.14 28.09
N ALA A 20 2.80 4.44 27.24
CA ALA A 20 2.61 3.78 25.95
C ALA A 20 3.45 4.40 24.81
N GLY A 21 4.19 5.48 25.09
CA GLY A 21 4.99 6.20 24.10
C GLY A 21 4.24 7.29 23.34
N GLU A 22 3.00 7.60 23.72
CA GLU A 22 2.17 8.60 23.04
C GLU A 22 2.48 10.02 23.56
N LYS A 23 2.53 11.02 22.67
CA LYS A 23 2.75 12.42 23.05
C LYS A 23 1.61 12.93 23.94
N THR A 24 1.93 13.59 25.06
CA THR A 24 0.92 14.21 25.94
C THR A 24 0.59 15.66 25.56
N GLY A 25 1.38 16.27 24.67
CA GLY A 25 1.32 17.70 24.34
C GLY A 25 1.93 18.61 25.41
N VAL A 26 2.74 18.06 26.32
CA VAL A 26 3.45 18.81 27.37
C VAL A 26 4.94 18.62 27.16
N SER A 27 5.73 19.69 27.31
CA SER A 27 7.20 19.64 27.26
C SER A 27 7.78 20.20 28.55
N LYS A 28 8.93 19.67 28.99
CA LYS A 28 9.62 20.06 30.24
C LYS A 28 11.13 20.21 29.99
N PRO A 29 11.84 21.03 30.79
CA PRO A 29 13.30 21.01 30.80
C PRO A 29 13.84 19.61 31.06
N ARG A 30 14.92 19.23 30.39
CA ARG A 30 15.56 17.90 30.53
C ARG A 30 15.82 17.51 31.98
N GLY A 31 16.31 18.45 32.80
CA GLY A 31 16.55 18.19 34.23
C GLY A 31 15.27 17.88 35.02
N ALA A 32 14.14 18.46 34.64
CA ALA A 32 12.84 18.18 35.27
C ALA A 32 12.29 16.82 34.85
N VAL A 33 12.41 16.46 33.56
CA VAL A 33 12.00 15.15 33.04
C VAL A 33 12.67 14.00 33.80
N HIS A 34 13.99 14.07 33.96
CA HIS A 34 14.76 13.02 34.64
C HIS A 34 14.56 12.99 36.17
N ARG A 35 14.26 14.13 36.78
CA ARG A 35 13.93 14.21 38.21
C ARG A 35 12.55 13.61 38.49
N ASP A 36 11.57 13.92 37.64
CA ASP A 36 10.18 13.49 37.81
C ASP A 36 9.94 12.07 37.28
N GLY A 37 10.86 11.54 36.44
CA GLY A 37 10.72 10.24 35.79
C GLY A 37 9.70 10.26 34.65
N ASP A 38 9.55 11.38 33.97
CA ASP A 38 8.63 11.47 32.83
C ASP A 38 9.17 10.64 31.64
N TYR A 39 8.26 9.97 30.94
CA TYR A 39 8.62 9.26 29.72
C TYR A 39 8.98 10.28 28.64
N HIS A 40 10.07 10.04 27.93
CA HIS A 40 10.58 10.93 26.87
C HIS A 40 11.27 10.09 25.79
N ARG A 41 11.81 10.73 24.74
CA ARG A 41 12.43 10.03 23.60
C ARG A 41 13.89 10.40 23.42
N ALA A 42 14.64 9.46 22.86
CA ALA A 42 16.00 9.63 22.40
C ALA A 42 16.20 8.89 21.07
N VAL A 43 17.31 9.19 20.40
CA VAL A 43 17.76 8.52 19.18
C VAL A 43 19.07 7.81 19.43
N HIS A 44 19.21 6.64 18.82
CA HIS A 44 20.45 5.89 18.78
C HIS A 44 20.82 5.60 17.34
N VAL A 45 21.99 6.05 16.89
CA VAL A 45 22.47 5.83 15.53
C VAL A 45 23.63 4.85 15.55
N TRP A 46 23.48 3.76 14.79
CA TRP A 46 24.55 2.80 14.52
C TRP A 46 25.09 3.00 13.10
N ILE A 47 26.42 3.10 12.95
CA ILE A 47 27.09 2.99 11.66
C ILE A 47 27.65 1.58 11.52
N TYR A 48 27.24 0.90 10.46
CA TYR A 48 27.71 -0.45 10.09
C TYR A 48 28.42 -0.41 8.73
N ALA A 49 29.68 -0.85 8.70
CA ALA A 49 30.46 -0.99 7.48
C ALA A 49 30.28 -2.40 6.90
N GLU A 50 29.65 -2.49 5.72
CA GLU A 50 29.27 -3.75 5.06
C GLU A 50 30.48 -4.60 4.67
N SER A 51 31.54 -3.99 4.12
CA SER A 51 32.71 -4.72 3.61
C SER A 51 33.53 -5.42 4.70
N THR A 52 33.56 -4.85 5.92
CA THR A 52 34.29 -5.41 7.07
C THR A 52 33.39 -6.08 8.10
N GLN A 53 32.06 -5.89 8.00
CA GLN A 53 31.06 -6.31 9.00
C GLN A 53 31.33 -5.73 10.40
N GLU A 54 31.77 -4.47 10.43
CA GLU A 54 32.12 -3.77 11.67
C GLU A 54 31.09 -2.71 12.02
N LEU A 55 30.87 -2.52 13.32
CA LEU A 55 30.13 -1.39 13.88
C LEU A 55 31.13 -0.32 14.30
N LEU A 56 30.80 0.94 14.03
CA LEU A 56 31.51 2.08 14.62
C LEU A 56 31.06 2.24 16.07
N LEU A 57 32.00 2.26 17.00
CA LEU A 57 31.76 2.54 18.41
C LEU A 57 32.40 3.87 18.78
N GLN A 58 31.72 4.64 19.61
CA GLN A 58 32.27 5.85 20.21
C GLN A 58 32.73 5.59 21.63
N LYS A 59 33.78 6.28 22.09
CA LYS A 59 34.20 6.29 23.49
C LYS A 59 33.65 7.56 24.13
N ARG A 60 32.77 7.40 25.10
CA ARG A 60 32.13 8.51 25.82
C ARG A 60 33.18 9.36 26.53
N SER A 61 32.98 10.68 26.51
CA SER A 61 33.87 11.62 27.22
C SER A 61 33.85 11.38 28.73
N ASP A 62 34.99 11.64 29.39
CA ASP A 62 35.15 11.44 30.84
C ASP A 62 34.24 12.37 31.66
N CYS A 63 33.72 13.44 31.05
CA CYS A 63 32.83 14.41 31.69
C CYS A 63 31.33 14.07 31.58
N LYS A 64 30.96 12.93 30.96
CA LYS A 64 29.56 12.54 30.83
C LYS A 64 28.97 12.08 32.17
N ASP A 65 27.72 12.46 32.42
CA ASP A 65 26.97 12.08 33.63
C ASP A 65 26.67 10.58 33.72
N SER A 66 26.72 9.87 32.59
CA SER A 66 26.46 8.44 32.47
C SER A 66 27.58 7.74 31.69
N TRP A 67 28.10 6.66 32.27
CA TRP A 67 29.10 5.76 31.67
C TRP A 67 30.37 6.44 31.11
N PRO A 68 31.03 7.34 31.86
CA PRO A 68 32.21 8.06 31.37
C PRO A 68 33.34 7.10 30.99
N GLY A 69 33.98 7.35 29.85
CA GLY A 69 35.13 6.59 29.37
C GLY A 69 34.84 5.19 28.80
N GLN A 70 33.57 4.78 28.72
CA GLN A 70 33.17 3.49 28.12
C GLN A 70 32.89 3.60 26.61
N TRP A 71 33.01 2.48 25.90
CA TRP A 71 32.63 2.32 24.50
C TRP A 71 31.12 2.09 24.36
N ASP A 72 30.52 2.80 23.41
CA ASP A 72 29.08 2.94 23.26
C ASP A 72 28.66 2.98 21.77
N ILE A 73 27.36 3.11 21.52
CA ILE A 73 26.68 3.35 20.24
C ILE A 73 27.40 4.44 19.42
N SER A 74 27.33 4.39 18.08
CA SER A 74 28.04 5.34 17.23
C SER A 74 27.69 6.80 17.54
N SER A 75 26.40 7.11 17.71
CA SER A 75 25.93 8.40 18.21
C SER A 75 24.59 8.26 18.93
N ALA A 76 24.33 9.07 19.96
CA ALA A 76 23.11 9.00 20.76
C ALA A 76 22.77 10.32 21.46
N GLY A 77 21.50 10.73 21.43
CA GLY A 77 21.05 11.91 22.15
C GLY A 77 19.53 12.03 22.27
N HIS A 78 19.05 13.02 23.02
CA HIS A 78 17.61 13.20 23.24
C HIS A 78 16.94 13.82 22.02
N ILE A 79 15.64 13.55 21.88
CA ILE A 79 14.80 14.27 20.90
C ILE A 79 14.27 15.52 21.58
N SER A 80 14.71 16.69 21.11
CA SER A 80 14.23 17.99 21.57
C SER A 80 12.71 18.12 21.40
N ALA A 81 12.08 18.92 22.26
CA ALA A 81 10.64 19.17 22.20
C ALA A 81 10.24 19.72 20.83
N GLY A 82 9.29 19.05 20.17
CA GLY A 82 8.84 19.39 18.82
C GLY A 82 9.67 18.79 17.67
N ASP A 83 10.87 18.26 17.92
CA ASP A 83 11.69 17.65 16.87
C ASP A 83 11.15 16.27 16.44
N SER A 84 11.43 15.94 15.17
CA SER A 84 11.30 14.58 14.69
C SER A 84 12.51 13.74 15.11
N SER A 85 12.27 12.45 15.28
CA SER A 85 13.33 11.48 15.57
C SER A 85 14.43 11.48 14.51
N LEU A 86 14.08 11.54 13.22
CA LEU A 86 15.08 11.55 12.15
C LEU A 86 15.93 12.81 12.13
N ILE A 87 15.34 13.99 12.39
CA ILE A 87 16.09 15.25 12.49
C ILE A 87 17.07 15.19 13.66
N SER A 88 16.62 14.70 14.83
CA SER A 88 17.52 14.52 15.97
C SER A 88 18.63 13.51 15.65
N ALA A 89 18.35 12.39 14.98
CA ALA A 89 19.36 11.41 14.58
C ALA A 89 20.42 12.01 13.64
N GLN A 90 20.03 12.89 12.71
CA GLN A 90 20.97 13.61 11.85
C GLN A 90 21.80 14.62 12.64
N ARG A 91 21.15 15.39 13.51
CA ARG A 91 21.80 16.41 14.36
C ARG A 91 22.83 15.79 15.30
N GLU A 92 22.45 14.77 16.06
CA GLU A 92 23.35 14.11 17.02
C GLU A 92 24.57 13.50 16.30
N LEU A 93 24.36 12.90 15.11
CA LEU A 93 25.45 12.34 14.32
C LEU A 93 26.42 13.43 13.82
N GLU A 94 25.90 14.60 13.43
CA GLU A 94 26.70 15.74 13.03
C GLU A 94 27.45 16.37 14.22
N GLU A 95 26.77 16.58 15.34
CA GLU A 95 27.33 17.20 16.54
C GLU A 95 28.43 16.32 17.15
N GLU A 96 28.15 15.04 17.38
CA GLU A 96 29.08 14.14 18.08
C GLU A 96 30.26 13.71 17.20
N LEU A 97 30.01 13.42 15.91
CA LEU A 97 30.98 12.80 15.01
C LEU A 97 31.43 13.68 13.83
N GLY A 98 30.73 14.79 13.55
CA GLY A 98 30.99 15.63 12.38
C GLY A 98 30.59 14.98 11.06
N ILE A 99 29.61 14.05 11.09
CA ILE A 99 29.16 13.31 9.91
C ILE A 99 27.76 13.77 9.49
N VAL A 100 27.66 14.31 8.28
CA VAL A 100 26.41 14.78 7.68
C VAL A 100 25.93 13.78 6.64
N LEU A 101 24.74 13.21 6.86
CA LEU A 101 24.11 12.25 5.96
C LEU A 101 22.68 12.66 5.62
N PRO A 102 22.21 12.38 4.38
CA PRO A 102 20.84 12.65 4.00
C PRO A 102 19.87 11.70 4.72
N LYS A 103 18.60 12.11 4.78
CA LYS A 103 17.52 11.40 5.49
C LYS A 103 17.37 9.94 5.08
N ASP A 104 17.65 9.62 3.81
CA ASP A 104 17.57 8.28 3.27
C ASP A 104 18.81 7.43 3.54
N ALA A 105 19.77 7.87 4.36
CA ALA A 105 20.83 7.02 4.89
C ALA A 105 20.42 6.30 6.19
N PHE A 106 19.36 6.75 6.86
CA PHE A 106 18.97 6.32 8.19
C PHE A 106 17.79 5.34 8.13
N GLU A 107 18.03 4.10 8.52
CA GLU A 107 16.98 3.10 8.65
C GLU A 107 16.52 3.00 10.10
N LEU A 108 15.28 3.37 10.41
CA LEU A 108 14.69 3.06 11.72
C LEU A 108 14.45 1.54 11.80
N ILE A 109 15.18 0.87 12.68
CA ILE A 109 15.15 -0.61 12.78
C ILE A 109 14.24 -1.10 13.91
N PHE A 110 14.17 -0.37 15.04
CA PHE A 110 13.22 -0.65 16.13
C PHE A 110 13.18 0.52 17.13
N VAL A 111 12.12 0.56 17.93
CA VAL A 111 11.96 1.48 19.08
C VAL A 111 11.83 0.63 20.33
N PHE A 112 12.43 1.06 21.44
CA PHE A 112 12.30 0.35 22.70
C PHE A 112 12.29 1.28 23.90
N LEU A 113 11.64 0.84 24.99
CA LEU A 113 11.63 1.55 26.26
C LEU A 113 12.76 1.04 27.16
N GLN A 114 13.60 1.96 27.63
CA GLN A 114 14.57 1.73 28.69
C GLN A 114 14.11 2.46 29.97
N GLU A 115 13.90 1.69 31.03
CA GLU A 115 13.62 2.24 32.37
C GLU A 115 14.84 1.95 33.26
N CYS A 116 15.59 2.99 33.62
CA CYS A 116 16.74 2.86 34.52
C CYS A 116 16.80 4.00 35.55
N THR A 117 17.46 3.74 36.67
CA THR A 117 17.68 4.74 37.70
C THR A 117 19.14 4.74 38.09
N ILE A 118 19.82 5.86 37.86
CA ILE A 118 21.25 6.03 38.11
C ILE A 118 21.48 7.13 39.16
N ASN A 119 22.75 7.40 39.49
CA ASN A 119 23.14 8.44 40.44
C ASN A 119 22.47 8.31 41.82
N SER A 120 22.40 7.08 42.34
CA SER A 120 21.80 6.79 43.65
C SER A 120 20.33 7.21 43.80
N GLY A 121 19.55 7.21 42.71
CA GLY A 121 18.12 7.46 42.77
C GLY A 121 17.69 8.86 42.31
N THR A 122 18.62 9.74 41.95
CA THR A 122 18.32 11.14 41.59
C THR A 122 18.12 11.37 40.10
N TYR A 123 18.39 10.35 39.28
CA TYR A 123 18.22 10.41 37.82
C TYR A 123 17.41 9.20 37.37
N ILE A 124 16.16 9.43 36.99
CA ILE A 124 15.21 8.42 36.53
C ILE A 124 15.12 8.56 35.00
N ASN A 125 15.67 7.59 34.26
CA ASN A 125 15.60 7.56 32.81
C ASN A 125 14.47 6.63 32.37
N ASN A 126 13.40 7.19 31.83
CA ASN A 126 12.29 6.45 31.24
C ASN A 126 12.22 6.81 29.75
N GLU A 127 13.15 6.25 28.98
CA GLU A 127 13.46 6.72 27.63
C GLU A 127 12.98 5.73 26.58
N PHE A 128 12.22 6.22 25.61
CA PHE A 128 11.95 5.52 24.36
C PHE A 128 13.08 5.81 23.37
N SER A 129 13.98 4.86 23.18
CA SER A 129 15.08 5.00 22.24
C SER A 129 14.67 4.52 20.85
N GLU A 130 14.67 5.42 19.88
CA GLU A 130 14.45 5.15 18.47
C GLU A 130 15.80 4.81 17.80
N VAL A 131 15.95 3.55 17.35
CA VAL A 131 17.25 3.04 16.89
C VAL A 131 17.33 3.07 15.37
N TYR A 132 18.29 3.82 14.86
CA TYR A 132 18.65 3.91 13.46
C TYR A 132 19.91 3.12 13.12
N LEU A 133 19.93 2.58 11.91
CA LEU A 133 21.10 1.95 11.30
C LEU A 133 21.45 2.67 10.00
N VAL A 134 22.68 3.17 9.94
CA VAL A 134 23.34 3.66 8.73
C VAL A 134 24.25 2.55 8.22
N THR A 135 24.06 2.14 6.96
CA THR A 135 24.90 1.10 6.32
C THR A 135 25.84 1.74 5.32
N THR A 136 27.13 1.76 5.61
CA THR A 136 28.19 2.21 4.70
C THR A 136 28.78 1.02 3.97
N LEU A 137 29.31 1.23 2.76
CA LEU A 137 29.96 0.14 2.02
C LEU A 137 31.30 -0.22 2.67
N ASP A 138 32.07 0.80 3.01
CA ASP A 138 33.38 0.69 3.65
C ASP A 138 33.43 1.50 4.95
N PRO A 139 34.40 1.20 5.86
CA PRO A 139 34.65 2.02 7.02
C PRO A 139 35.01 3.47 6.64
N ILE A 140 34.37 4.43 7.30
CA ILE A 140 34.77 5.85 7.24
C ILE A 140 36.18 5.98 7.85
N PRO A 141 37.14 6.62 7.17
CA PRO A 141 38.47 6.86 7.73
C PRO A 141 38.40 7.61 9.07
N LEU A 142 39.20 7.21 10.05
CA LEU A 142 39.13 7.79 11.40
C LEU A 142 39.47 9.30 11.41
N GLU A 143 40.26 9.77 10.45
CA GLU A 143 40.64 11.18 10.29
C GLU A 143 39.51 12.06 9.73
N ALA A 144 38.44 11.44 9.22
CA ALA A 144 37.29 12.12 8.64
C ALA A 144 36.33 12.67 9.72
N PHE A 145 36.36 12.09 10.92
CA PHE A 145 35.50 12.50 12.03
C PHE A 145 35.97 13.81 12.66
N THR A 146 35.01 14.64 13.07
CA THR A 146 35.25 15.84 13.90
C THR A 146 34.51 15.61 15.21
N LEU A 147 35.25 15.14 16.23
CA LEU A 147 34.65 14.73 17.50
C LEU A 147 34.37 15.93 18.39
N GLN A 148 33.17 16.01 18.94
CA GLN A 148 32.84 16.98 19.98
C GLN A 148 33.43 16.53 21.32
N GLU A 149 34.47 17.22 21.81
CA GLU A 149 35.24 16.80 22.99
C GLU A 149 34.43 16.63 24.28
N SER A 150 33.33 17.39 24.43
CA SER A 150 32.42 17.26 25.57
C SER A 150 31.59 15.97 25.55
N GLU A 151 31.49 15.32 24.39
CA GLU A 151 30.65 14.15 24.15
C GLU A 151 31.49 12.90 23.86
N VAL A 152 32.49 13.02 22.99
CA VAL A 152 33.22 11.90 22.40
C VAL A 152 34.73 12.06 22.54
N SER A 153 35.39 11.05 23.11
CA SER A 153 36.85 11.01 23.26
C SER A 153 37.58 10.27 22.13
N ALA A 154 36.95 9.28 21.52
CA ALA A 154 37.53 8.48 20.45
C ALA A 154 36.46 7.69 19.69
N VAL A 155 36.80 7.18 18.51
CA VAL A 155 35.97 6.22 17.76
C VAL A 155 36.80 5.02 17.30
N LYS A 156 36.18 3.85 17.15
CA LYS A 156 36.81 2.65 16.58
C LYS A 156 35.81 1.78 15.85
N TYR A 157 36.26 1.01 14.87
CA TYR A 157 35.49 -0.08 14.30
C TYR A 157 35.72 -1.38 15.06
N LEU A 158 34.66 -2.15 15.25
CA LEU A 158 34.71 -3.48 15.86
C LEU A 158 33.74 -4.42 15.16
N HIS A 159 34.20 -5.61 14.80
CA HIS A 159 33.35 -6.61 14.16
C HIS A 159 32.12 -6.91 15.05
N TYR A 160 30.90 -6.90 14.48
CA TYR A 160 29.67 -6.94 15.29
C TYR A 160 29.59 -8.17 16.20
N ASN A 161 30.01 -9.35 15.73
CA ASN A 161 30.08 -10.56 16.55
C ASN A 161 31.08 -10.48 17.72
N GLN A 162 32.20 -9.77 17.52
CA GLN A 162 33.16 -9.53 18.60
C GLN A 162 32.57 -8.58 19.63
N TYR A 163 31.91 -7.50 19.19
CA TYR A 163 31.21 -6.58 20.08
C TYR A 163 30.12 -7.32 20.90
N ARG A 164 29.25 -8.09 20.24
CA ARG A 164 28.25 -8.94 20.90
C ARG A 164 28.87 -9.87 21.95
N SER A 165 30.03 -10.46 21.64
CA SER A 165 30.74 -11.36 22.56
C SER A 165 31.33 -10.65 23.79
N LEU A 166 31.69 -9.36 23.67
CA LEU A 166 32.20 -8.56 24.78
C LEU A 166 31.05 -8.11 25.69
N LEU A 167 29.93 -7.68 25.11
CA LEU A 167 28.71 -7.38 25.86
C LEU A 167 28.21 -8.60 26.65
N ALA A 168 28.18 -9.78 26.03
CA ALA A 168 27.80 -11.04 26.68
C ALA A 168 28.72 -11.44 27.85
N LYS A 169 29.93 -10.89 27.91
CA LYS A 169 30.90 -11.10 28.99
C LYS A 169 30.87 -10.00 30.04
N GLU A 170 29.99 -9.01 29.88
CA GLU A 170 29.91 -7.82 30.74
C GLU A 170 31.27 -7.11 30.85
N ASP A 171 31.97 -6.95 29.72
CA ASP A 171 33.27 -6.27 29.70
C ASP A 171 33.12 -4.81 30.20
N PRO A 172 33.84 -4.40 31.26
CA PRO A 172 33.64 -3.10 31.91
C PRO A 172 34.09 -1.90 31.06
N GLU A 173 34.80 -2.13 29.94
CA GLU A 173 35.13 -1.06 28.99
C GLU A 173 33.93 -0.63 28.13
N TYR A 174 32.81 -1.35 28.17
CA TYR A 174 31.64 -1.14 27.31
C TYR A 174 30.39 -0.83 28.13
N VAL A 175 29.49 -0.02 27.56
CA VAL A 175 28.17 0.22 28.15
C VAL A 175 27.39 -1.11 28.18
N PRO A 176 26.82 -1.53 29.32
CA PRO A 176 26.33 -2.89 29.52
C PRO A 176 24.93 -3.07 28.90
N TYR A 177 24.90 -3.19 27.57
CA TYR A 177 23.70 -3.55 26.84
C TYR A 177 23.43 -5.05 26.88
N ASP A 178 22.16 -5.41 27.09
CA ASP A 178 21.69 -6.79 27.07
C ASP A 178 21.66 -7.34 25.63
N VAL A 179 22.46 -8.37 25.40
CA VAL A 179 22.60 -9.07 24.11
C VAL A 179 21.39 -9.95 23.76
N ASP A 180 20.62 -10.36 24.77
CA ASP A 180 19.37 -11.10 24.61
C ASP A 180 18.14 -10.16 24.73
N GLY A 181 18.38 -8.91 25.11
CA GLY A 181 17.41 -7.83 25.17
C GLY A 181 17.27 -7.06 23.86
N GLN A 182 17.00 -5.75 23.95
CA GLN A 182 16.59 -4.94 22.80
C GLN A 182 17.68 -4.82 21.73
N TYR A 183 18.96 -4.73 22.10
CA TYR A 183 20.08 -4.70 21.14
C TYR A 183 20.42 -6.06 20.53
N GLY A 184 19.91 -7.16 21.08
CA GLY A 184 19.89 -8.46 20.39
C GLY A 184 19.23 -8.38 19.01
N GLN A 185 18.23 -7.50 18.86
CA GLN A 185 17.54 -7.27 17.58
C GLN A 185 18.47 -6.69 16.51
N LEU A 186 19.36 -5.76 16.85
CA LEU A 186 20.34 -5.20 15.90
C LEU A 186 21.23 -6.31 15.31
N PHE A 187 21.78 -7.16 16.18
CA PHE A 187 22.61 -8.27 15.74
C PHE A 187 21.82 -9.29 14.89
N GLY A 188 20.59 -9.59 15.28
CA GLY A 188 19.70 -10.45 14.50
C GLY A 188 19.39 -9.89 13.11
N ILE A 189 19.19 -8.56 13.00
CA ILE A 189 18.96 -7.87 11.73
C ILE A 189 20.20 -7.96 10.82
N ILE A 190 21.39 -7.67 11.34
CA ILE A 190 22.65 -7.79 10.59
C ILE A 190 22.87 -9.24 10.14
N GLU A 191 22.67 -10.20 11.06
CA GLU A 191 22.83 -11.62 10.75
C GLU A 191 21.86 -12.08 9.66
N GLN A 192 20.58 -11.71 9.74
CA GLN A 192 19.57 -12.08 8.74
C GLN A 192 19.93 -11.54 7.34
N ARG A 193 20.44 -10.32 7.25
CA ARG A 193 20.78 -9.67 5.96
C ARG A 193 21.96 -10.33 5.25
N TYR A 194 22.98 -10.71 6.01
CA TYR A 194 24.29 -11.06 5.44
C TYR A 194 24.67 -12.55 5.57
N LYS A 195 23.93 -13.34 6.36
CA LYS A 195 24.22 -14.78 6.56
C LYS A 195 23.42 -15.71 5.66
N GLU A 196 22.24 -15.28 5.18
CA GLU A 196 21.39 -16.14 4.37
C GLU A 196 22.05 -16.44 3.00
N SER A 197 22.09 -17.72 2.61
CA SER A 197 22.71 -18.10 1.34
C SER A 197 21.90 -17.57 0.15
N THR A 198 22.59 -17.13 -0.90
CA THR A 198 21.99 -16.72 -2.19
C THR A 198 20.99 -17.75 -2.72
N VAL A 199 21.27 -19.05 -2.56
CA VAL A 199 20.40 -20.14 -3.03
C VAL A 199 19.05 -20.15 -2.30
N ALA A 200 19.05 -19.98 -0.98
CA ALA A 200 17.82 -19.94 -0.19
C ALA A 200 16.95 -18.73 -0.59
N ARG A 201 17.58 -17.57 -0.78
CA ARG A 201 16.92 -16.34 -1.24
C ARG A 201 16.31 -16.49 -2.64
N CYS A 202 17.04 -17.11 -3.58
CA CYS A 202 16.51 -17.42 -4.91
C CYS A 202 15.28 -18.32 -4.84
N LEU A 203 15.33 -19.41 -4.07
CA LEU A 203 14.21 -20.34 -3.94
C LEU A 203 12.97 -19.68 -3.32
N ALA A 204 13.16 -18.80 -2.33
CA ALA A 204 12.08 -18.05 -1.71
C ALA A 204 11.40 -17.11 -2.74
N LEU A 205 12.17 -16.30 -3.46
CA LEU A 205 11.64 -15.40 -4.49
C LEU A 205 10.98 -16.16 -5.65
N GLN A 206 11.55 -17.28 -6.09
CA GLN A 206 10.95 -18.13 -7.12
C GLN A 206 9.58 -18.66 -6.68
N LYS A 207 9.45 -19.14 -5.44
CA LYS A 207 8.17 -19.57 -4.88
C LYS A 207 7.15 -18.44 -4.87
N GLN A 208 7.57 -17.22 -4.50
CA GLN A 208 6.70 -16.04 -4.49
C GLN A 208 6.26 -15.63 -5.89
N ILE A 209 7.19 -15.59 -6.87
CA ILE A 209 6.92 -15.23 -8.26
C ILE A 209 6.01 -16.25 -8.94
N GLN A 210 6.16 -17.56 -8.65
CA GLN A 210 5.34 -18.63 -9.23
C GLN A 210 3.84 -18.50 -8.89
N ARG A 211 3.49 -17.70 -7.87
CA ARG A 211 2.09 -17.35 -7.58
C ARG A 211 1.47 -16.43 -8.64
N TYR A 212 2.27 -15.87 -9.54
CA TYR A 212 1.82 -15.04 -10.65
C TYR A 212 2.08 -15.73 -12.01
N ALA A 213 1.02 -16.03 -12.75
CA ALA A 213 1.13 -16.51 -14.11
C ALA A 213 1.49 -15.35 -15.05
N SER A 214 2.63 -15.42 -15.73
CA SER A 214 2.97 -14.45 -16.77
C SER A 214 2.04 -14.63 -17.98
N VAL A 215 1.34 -13.56 -18.38
CA VAL A 215 0.35 -13.60 -19.47
C VAL A 215 0.59 -12.44 -20.44
N THR A 216 0.70 -12.76 -21.72
CA THR A 216 0.73 -11.75 -22.78
C THR A 216 -0.67 -11.24 -23.09
N LEU A 217 -0.90 -9.94 -22.93
CA LEU A 217 -2.13 -9.27 -23.36
C LEU A 217 -1.88 -8.50 -24.65
N ASN A 218 -2.52 -8.93 -25.74
CA ASN A 218 -2.39 -8.33 -27.06
C ASN A 218 -3.77 -8.24 -27.73
N PRO A 219 -4.62 -7.28 -27.34
CA PRO A 219 -5.95 -7.14 -27.91
C PRO A 219 -5.88 -6.62 -29.34
N GLU A 220 -6.85 -7.03 -30.16
CA GLU A 220 -6.98 -6.49 -31.51
C GLU A 220 -7.34 -5.00 -31.48
N LEU A 221 -6.59 -4.19 -32.22
CA LEU A 221 -6.84 -2.75 -32.38
C LEU A 221 -7.81 -2.46 -33.54
N THR A 222 -8.72 -3.39 -33.85
CA THR A 222 -9.67 -3.25 -34.96
C THR A 222 -10.71 -2.18 -34.66
N GLY A 223 -11.11 -1.41 -35.68
CA GLY A 223 -12.10 -0.34 -35.53
C GLY A 223 -11.57 1.01 -35.03
N LEU A 224 -10.29 1.14 -34.68
CA LEU A 224 -9.66 2.44 -34.43
C LEU A 224 -9.44 3.23 -35.72
N SER A 225 -9.78 4.52 -35.71
CA SER A 225 -9.42 5.45 -36.78
C SER A 225 -7.91 5.70 -36.83
N GLU A 226 -7.39 6.25 -37.92
CA GLU A 226 -5.98 6.63 -38.01
C GLU A 226 -5.60 7.66 -36.92
N GLY A 227 -6.49 8.62 -36.65
CA GLY A 227 -6.31 9.61 -35.59
C GLY A 227 -6.26 8.97 -34.20
N ASP A 228 -7.13 8.00 -33.92
CA ASP A 228 -7.18 7.31 -32.62
C ASP A 228 -5.97 6.38 -32.42
N ARG A 229 -5.42 5.79 -33.49
CA ARG A 229 -4.15 5.04 -33.42
C ARG A 229 -2.98 5.93 -33.04
N LYS A 230 -2.87 7.12 -33.65
CA LYS A 230 -1.82 8.08 -33.29
C LYS A 230 -2.00 8.62 -31.87
N ALA A 231 -3.25 8.89 -31.47
CA ALA A 231 -3.58 9.29 -30.10
C ALA A 231 -3.20 8.19 -29.09
N LEU A 232 -3.44 6.90 -29.40
CA LEU A 232 -3.10 5.77 -28.55
C LEU A 232 -1.60 5.75 -28.17
N VAL A 233 -0.70 6.04 -29.12
CA VAL A 233 0.75 6.12 -28.85
C VAL A 233 1.05 7.13 -27.74
N LEU A 234 0.48 8.33 -27.86
CA LEU A 234 0.69 9.42 -26.91
C LEU A 234 0.01 9.14 -25.56
N ILE A 235 -1.16 8.51 -25.56
CA ILE A 235 -1.86 8.09 -24.35
C ILE A 235 -1.04 7.05 -23.58
N ILE A 236 -0.45 6.06 -24.25
CA ILE A 236 0.41 5.07 -23.57
C ILE A 236 1.67 5.75 -23.01
N LYS A 237 2.26 6.72 -23.74
CA LYS A 237 3.38 7.53 -23.21
C LYS A 237 2.97 8.31 -21.96
N ALA A 238 1.77 8.90 -21.93
CA ALA A 238 1.24 9.59 -20.75
C ALA A 238 0.96 8.61 -19.60
N ALA A 239 0.38 7.45 -19.87
CA ALA A 239 0.15 6.40 -18.88
C ALA A 239 1.45 5.94 -18.21
N ARG A 240 2.55 5.80 -18.95
CA ARG A 240 3.87 5.46 -18.39
C ARG A 240 4.41 6.50 -17.41
N VAL A 241 3.97 7.76 -17.50
CA VAL A 241 4.33 8.79 -16.52
C VAL A 241 3.65 8.52 -15.17
N MET A 242 2.48 7.85 -15.17
CA MET A 242 1.80 7.49 -13.92
C MET A 242 2.63 6.50 -13.09
N ASP A 243 3.43 5.63 -13.73
CA ASP A 243 4.39 4.80 -13.00
C ASP A 243 5.40 5.66 -12.24
N GLU A 244 5.96 6.71 -12.87
CA GLU A 244 6.96 7.58 -12.23
C GLU A 244 6.40 8.20 -10.93
N ILE A 245 5.17 8.72 -11.01
CA ILE A 245 4.47 9.33 -9.88
C ILE A 245 4.12 8.28 -8.81
N PHE A 246 3.56 7.14 -9.22
CA PHE A 246 3.11 6.12 -8.29
C PHE A 246 4.26 5.53 -7.48
N HIS A 247 5.44 5.29 -8.07
CA HIS A 247 6.60 4.82 -7.30
C HIS A 247 6.96 5.82 -6.19
N GLN A 248 6.91 7.13 -6.48
CA GLN A 248 7.15 8.17 -5.48
C GLN A 248 6.03 8.22 -4.42
N GLN A 249 4.77 7.99 -4.78
CA GLN A 249 3.64 7.94 -3.84
C GLN A 249 3.76 6.80 -2.83
N VAL A 250 4.22 5.62 -3.28
CA VAL A 250 4.39 4.43 -2.43
C VAL A 250 5.42 4.67 -1.33
N TRP A 251 6.60 5.19 -1.70
CA TRP A 251 7.68 5.45 -0.76
C TRP A 251 8.75 6.37 -1.37
N TYR A 252 9.26 7.31 -0.57
CA TYR A 252 10.19 8.36 -1.02
C TYR A 252 11.40 7.83 -1.80
N SER A 253 12.08 6.78 -1.32
CA SER A 253 13.29 6.24 -1.98
C SER A 253 13.00 5.11 -2.97
N ASN A 254 11.72 4.78 -3.22
CA ASN A 254 11.33 3.73 -4.15
C ASN A 254 11.81 3.98 -5.59
N PRO A 255 11.81 5.23 -6.13
CA PRO A 255 12.38 5.50 -7.45
C PRO A 255 13.87 5.14 -7.55
N ALA A 256 14.65 5.40 -6.48
CA ALA A 256 16.07 5.06 -6.43
C ALA A 256 16.28 3.54 -6.38
N LEU A 257 15.52 2.83 -5.53
CA LEU A 257 15.54 1.37 -5.46
C LEU A 257 15.18 0.74 -6.82
N ARG A 258 14.12 1.24 -7.48
CA ARG A 258 13.71 0.77 -8.80
C ARG A 258 14.82 0.89 -9.82
N ALA A 259 15.45 2.06 -9.90
CA ALA A 259 16.52 2.33 -10.86
C ALA A 259 17.68 1.37 -10.63
N TRP A 260 18.08 1.20 -9.37
CA TRP A 260 19.13 0.28 -8.96
C TRP A 260 18.83 -1.18 -9.35
N LEU A 261 17.68 -1.71 -8.95
CA LEU A 261 17.28 -3.09 -9.24
C LEU A 261 17.21 -3.34 -10.74
N LYS A 262 16.70 -2.37 -11.52
CA LYS A 262 16.61 -2.49 -12.98
C LYS A 262 17.99 -2.53 -13.63
N GLU A 263 18.89 -1.65 -13.22
CA GLU A 263 20.26 -1.57 -13.73
C GLU A 263 21.05 -2.86 -13.44
N HIS A 264 20.84 -3.44 -12.26
CA HIS A 264 21.56 -4.63 -11.80
C HIS A 264 20.83 -5.95 -12.09
N ALA A 265 19.67 -5.92 -12.75
CA ALA A 265 18.83 -7.10 -12.98
C ALA A 265 19.56 -8.22 -13.77
N ALA A 266 20.59 -7.88 -14.55
CA ALA A 266 21.37 -8.84 -15.34
C ALA A 266 22.64 -9.35 -14.63
N THR A 267 22.92 -8.90 -13.39
CA THR A 267 24.17 -9.20 -12.68
C THR A 267 24.21 -10.63 -12.15
N SER A 268 23.08 -11.14 -11.62
CA SER A 268 22.96 -12.50 -11.09
C SER A 268 21.52 -13.00 -11.20
N GLU A 269 21.30 -14.32 -11.02
CA GLU A 269 19.95 -14.89 -10.93
C GLU A 269 19.15 -14.26 -9.79
N LEU A 270 19.79 -14.03 -8.63
CA LEU A 270 19.14 -13.40 -7.50
C LEU A 270 18.67 -11.98 -7.86
N ASP A 271 19.51 -11.18 -8.52
CA ASP A 271 19.15 -9.80 -8.88
C ASP A 271 18.08 -9.74 -9.97
N GLN A 272 18.06 -10.70 -10.89
CA GLN A 272 16.96 -10.88 -11.84
C GLN A 272 15.64 -11.17 -11.10
N LEU A 273 15.65 -12.08 -10.13
CA LEU A 273 14.45 -12.43 -9.35
C LEU A 273 13.97 -11.25 -8.50
N LYS A 274 14.88 -10.49 -7.87
CA LYS A 274 14.55 -9.26 -7.14
C LYS A 274 13.85 -8.27 -8.06
N TRP A 275 14.39 -8.03 -9.26
CA TRP A 275 13.79 -7.12 -10.24
C TRP A 275 12.42 -7.59 -10.71
N VAL A 276 12.25 -8.88 -11.01
CA VAL A 276 10.96 -9.44 -11.44
C VAL A 276 9.91 -9.28 -10.35
N TYR A 277 10.21 -9.68 -9.11
CA TYR A 277 9.23 -9.59 -8.03
C TYR A 277 8.95 -8.14 -7.62
N TYR A 278 9.96 -7.27 -7.60
CA TYR A 278 9.78 -5.83 -7.45
C TYR A 278 8.86 -5.26 -8.54
N SER A 279 9.04 -5.65 -9.80
CA SER A 279 8.24 -5.13 -10.92
C SER A 279 6.75 -5.49 -10.80
N ILE A 280 6.46 -6.67 -10.22
CA ILE A 280 5.08 -7.11 -9.93
C ILE A 280 4.49 -6.25 -8.81
N ASN A 281 5.20 -6.10 -7.69
CA ASN A 281 4.68 -5.41 -6.51
C ASN A 281 4.84 -3.88 -6.55
N LYS A 282 5.57 -3.34 -7.53
CA LYS A 282 5.97 -1.91 -7.69
C LYS A 282 6.61 -1.28 -6.44
N SER A 283 7.04 -2.14 -5.53
CA SER A 283 7.54 -1.84 -4.22
C SER A 283 8.27 -3.08 -3.71
N PRO A 284 9.03 -2.96 -2.62
CA PRO A 284 9.75 -4.10 -2.07
C PRO A 284 8.95 -4.87 -1.00
N TRP A 285 7.66 -4.60 -0.89
CA TRP A 285 6.71 -5.30 -0.03
C TRP A 285 5.79 -6.18 -0.87
N SER A 286 5.51 -7.38 -0.37
CA SER A 286 4.71 -8.37 -1.08
C SER A 286 3.21 -8.06 -0.96
N CYS A 287 2.54 -7.81 -2.08
CA CYS A 287 1.09 -7.58 -2.11
C CYS A 287 0.26 -8.82 -1.73
N LEU A 288 0.85 -10.03 -1.79
CA LEU A 288 0.18 -11.28 -1.41
C LEU A 288 0.53 -11.76 0.01
N ASP A 289 1.51 -11.13 0.66
CA ASP A 289 1.97 -11.51 2.02
C ASP A 289 1.84 -10.32 2.96
N GLU A 290 0.67 -9.66 2.98
CA GLU A 290 0.35 -8.60 3.96
C GLU A 290 1.39 -7.44 4.02
N ASN A 291 1.98 -7.10 2.87
CA ASN A 291 3.08 -6.12 2.77
C ASN A 291 4.34 -6.49 3.56
N GLU A 292 4.62 -7.78 3.78
CA GLU A 292 5.93 -8.22 4.26
C GLU A 292 7.03 -7.83 3.25
N ALA A 293 8.12 -7.25 3.75
CA ALA A 293 9.27 -6.90 2.95
C ALA A 293 10.02 -8.16 2.50
N PHE A 294 10.28 -8.27 1.19
CA PHE A 294 11.11 -9.34 0.62
C PHE A 294 12.53 -8.88 0.27
N LEU A 295 12.81 -7.58 0.41
CA LEU A 295 14.13 -6.96 0.31
C LEU A 295 14.50 -6.26 1.62
N THR A 296 15.77 -5.92 1.77
CA THR A 296 16.30 -5.16 2.91
C THR A 296 17.23 -4.04 2.44
N THR A 297 17.73 -3.19 3.35
CA THR A 297 18.73 -2.16 3.05
C THR A 297 19.98 -2.73 2.36
N ALA A 298 20.36 -3.99 2.63
CA ALA A 298 21.47 -4.65 1.95
C ALA A 298 21.26 -4.78 0.42
N ASP A 299 20.01 -4.88 -0.02
CA ASP A 299 19.63 -4.98 -1.43
C ASP A 299 19.39 -3.61 -2.08
N SER A 300 19.46 -2.53 -1.32
CA SER A 300 19.10 -1.18 -1.75
C SER A 300 20.19 -0.50 -2.59
N ALA A 301 19.83 0.66 -3.14
CA ALA A 301 20.70 1.47 -3.98
C ALA A 301 21.93 1.96 -3.21
N VAL A 302 23.10 1.89 -3.85
CA VAL A 302 24.33 2.53 -3.35
C VAL A 302 24.32 3.99 -3.78
N LYS A 303 24.55 4.89 -2.83
CA LYS A 303 24.66 6.34 -3.06
C LYS A 303 26.03 6.82 -2.61
N PHE A 304 26.58 7.79 -3.33
CA PHE A 304 27.88 8.39 -3.06
C PHE A 304 27.72 9.84 -2.60
N LEU A 305 28.41 10.20 -1.51
CA LEU A 305 28.43 11.54 -0.93
C LEU A 305 29.87 12.03 -0.82
N SER A 306 30.24 13.04 -1.61
CA SER A 306 31.60 13.60 -1.62
C SER A 306 31.89 14.58 -0.48
N GLN A 307 30.85 15.12 0.15
CA GLN A 307 30.93 16.11 1.23
C GLN A 307 30.03 15.67 2.38
N CYS A 308 30.56 14.82 3.26
CA CYS A 308 29.85 14.32 4.45
C CYS A 308 30.63 14.54 5.75
N SER A 309 31.89 14.96 5.67
CA SER A 309 32.82 14.98 6.80
C SER A 309 34.04 15.84 6.49
N LYS A 310 35.02 15.85 7.40
CA LYS A 310 36.32 16.45 7.14
C LYS A 310 37.01 15.77 5.93
N PRO A 311 37.62 16.53 5.00
CA PRO A 311 38.34 15.94 3.87
C PRO A 311 39.53 15.10 4.31
N VAL A 312 39.67 13.90 3.75
CA VAL A 312 40.80 12.98 3.98
C VAL A 312 41.55 12.74 2.68
N THR A 313 42.89 12.82 2.73
CA THR A 313 43.72 12.67 1.53
C THR A 313 43.58 11.25 0.96
N GLY A 314 43.16 11.15 -0.31
CA GLY A 314 42.99 9.89 -1.02
C GLY A 314 41.62 9.22 -0.85
N TRP A 315 40.76 9.73 0.04
CA TRP A 315 39.38 9.29 0.19
C TRP A 315 38.44 10.25 -0.53
N LYS A 316 37.55 9.73 -1.38
CA LYS A 316 36.72 10.55 -2.27
C LYS A 316 35.40 10.99 -1.65
N GLY A 317 34.99 10.35 -0.56
CA GLY A 317 33.68 10.49 0.03
C GLY A 317 33.13 9.15 0.47
N LEU A 318 31.91 9.17 0.98
CA LEU A 318 31.24 8.02 1.56
C LEU A 318 30.28 7.38 0.57
N GLU A 319 30.33 6.05 0.48
CA GLU A 319 29.29 5.26 -0.15
C GLU A 319 28.41 4.62 0.94
N TYR A 320 27.10 4.76 0.80
CA TYR A 320 26.11 4.21 1.73
C TYR A 320 24.94 3.56 0.98
N LYS A 321 24.24 2.66 1.67
CA LYS A 321 22.99 2.06 1.18
C LYS A 321 21.83 2.98 1.53
N ALA A 322 21.02 3.34 0.54
CA ALA A 322 19.76 4.03 0.79
C ALA A 322 18.88 3.16 1.71
N ALA A 323 18.57 3.67 2.89
CA ALA A 323 17.79 3.03 3.93
C ALA A 323 16.46 2.49 3.40
N PHE A 324 16.07 1.35 3.93
CA PHE A 324 14.88 0.63 3.53
C PHE A 324 14.04 0.34 4.79
N PRO A 325 12.81 0.83 4.90
CA PRO A 325 11.99 0.52 6.06
C PRO A 325 11.46 -0.92 5.95
N LYS A 326 11.71 -1.73 6.99
CA LYS A 326 11.20 -3.11 7.05
C LYS A 326 9.69 -3.17 6.94
N LEU A 327 8.99 -2.28 7.66
CA LEU A 327 7.55 -2.14 7.58
C LEU A 327 7.20 -1.08 6.54
N LYS A 328 6.21 -1.38 5.70
CA LYS A 328 5.66 -0.40 4.77
C LYS A 328 5.09 0.80 5.55
N PRO A 329 5.51 2.04 5.28
CA PRO A 329 4.97 3.21 5.97
C PRO A 329 3.45 3.31 5.75
N PRO A 330 2.62 3.42 6.81
CA PRO A 330 1.16 3.43 6.67
C PRO A 330 0.64 4.67 5.94
N GLY A 331 1.34 5.81 6.04
CA GLY A 331 1.03 7.01 5.27
C GLY A 331 1.66 7.04 3.87
N ALA A 332 2.32 5.95 3.45
CA ALA A 332 3.15 5.88 2.26
C ALA A 332 4.09 7.10 2.17
N ASN A 333 4.12 7.82 1.05
CA ASN A 333 4.83 9.10 0.91
C ASN A 333 3.86 10.30 0.81
N PHE A 334 2.65 10.18 1.35
CA PHE A 334 1.66 11.27 1.34
C PHE A 334 1.76 12.19 2.56
N TYR A 335 2.44 11.74 3.60
CA TYR A 335 2.59 12.41 4.88
C TYR A 335 4.05 12.34 5.33
N PRO A 336 4.50 13.21 6.25
CA PRO A 336 5.80 13.03 6.88
C PRO A 336 5.86 11.67 7.58
N PRO A 337 6.96 10.91 7.46
CA PRO A 337 7.04 9.52 7.92
C PRO A 337 6.94 9.37 9.44
N ASP A 338 7.21 10.44 10.18
CA ASP A 338 7.16 10.53 11.63
C ASP A 338 5.84 11.13 12.15
N MET A 339 4.94 11.56 11.26
CA MET A 339 3.66 12.17 11.62
C MET A 339 2.68 11.11 12.12
N ASP A 340 2.18 11.29 13.34
CA ASP A 340 1.11 10.46 13.88
C ASP A 340 -0.29 11.07 13.63
N LYS A 341 -1.34 10.29 13.91
CA LYS A 341 -2.72 10.74 13.71
C LYS A 341 -3.11 11.92 14.61
N MET A 342 -2.57 11.97 15.83
CA MET A 342 -2.90 13.01 16.80
C MET A 342 -2.33 14.36 16.35
N GLU A 343 -1.09 14.38 15.86
CA GLU A 343 -0.45 15.55 15.29
C GLU A 343 -1.28 16.11 14.13
N PHE A 344 -1.64 15.26 13.16
CA PHE A 344 -2.48 15.66 12.04
C PHE A 344 -3.84 16.20 12.52
N ASP A 345 -4.49 15.56 13.48
CA ASP A 345 -5.81 15.98 13.98
C ASP A 345 -5.76 17.27 14.81
N LEU A 346 -4.67 17.52 15.54
CA LEU A 346 -4.45 18.80 16.23
C LEU A 346 -4.21 19.93 15.24
N TRP A 347 -3.33 19.71 14.25
CA TRP A 347 -3.08 20.65 13.16
C TRP A 347 -4.37 20.99 12.40
N LYS A 348 -5.08 19.96 11.92
CA LYS A 348 -6.35 20.11 11.20
C LYS A 348 -7.39 20.90 11.99
N ARG A 349 -7.51 20.66 13.30
CA ARG A 349 -8.45 21.40 14.17
C ARG A 349 -8.12 22.90 14.27
N GLY A 350 -6.87 23.28 14.07
CA GLY A 350 -6.43 24.68 14.00
C GLY A 350 -6.75 25.38 12.68
N LEU A 351 -7.09 24.63 11.62
CA LEU A 351 -7.35 25.18 10.29
C LEU A 351 -8.81 25.67 10.12
N PRO A 352 -9.04 26.70 9.28
CA PRO A 352 -10.36 27.04 8.74
C PRO A 352 -11.04 25.84 8.06
N LYS A 353 -12.37 25.83 8.03
CA LYS A 353 -13.15 24.67 7.57
C LYS A 353 -12.87 24.28 6.11
N ASP A 354 -12.71 25.26 5.24
CA ASP A 354 -12.33 25.07 3.83
C ASP A 354 -10.96 24.40 3.69
N GLN A 355 -9.98 24.78 4.51
CA GLN A 355 -8.67 24.13 4.57
C GLN A 355 -8.75 22.73 5.17
N GLN A 356 -9.65 22.48 6.14
CA GLN A 356 -9.86 21.12 6.65
C GLN A 356 -10.34 20.17 5.55
N GLU A 357 -11.24 20.63 4.68
CA GLU A 357 -11.71 19.87 3.51
C GLU A 357 -10.56 19.63 2.51
N GLU A 358 -9.69 20.61 2.29
CA GLU A 358 -8.52 20.47 1.43
C GLU A 358 -7.51 19.43 1.94
N VAL A 359 -7.13 19.49 3.21
CA VAL A 359 -6.10 18.59 3.80
C VAL A 359 -6.61 17.17 3.98
N THR A 360 -7.92 16.96 4.05
CA THR A 360 -8.57 15.64 4.06
C THR A 360 -8.99 15.17 2.67
N GLY A 361 -8.85 16.02 1.65
CA GLY A 361 -9.16 15.71 0.27
C GLY A 361 -8.12 14.80 -0.40
N PHE A 362 -8.52 14.30 -1.57
CA PHE A 362 -7.80 13.29 -2.35
C PHE A 362 -6.46 13.74 -2.93
N PHE A 363 -6.32 15.02 -3.27
CA PHE A 363 -5.30 15.49 -4.22
C PHE A 363 -4.21 16.39 -3.60
N ASN A 364 -3.93 16.20 -2.30
CA ASN A 364 -2.91 16.96 -1.58
C ASN A 364 -2.01 16.03 -0.74
N VAL A 365 -0.69 16.23 -0.79
CA VAL A 365 0.25 15.63 0.19
C VAL A 365 0.43 16.59 1.37
N ILE A 366 0.82 16.06 2.52
CA ILE A 366 1.15 16.83 3.73
C ILE A 366 2.66 16.77 3.94
N LYS A 367 3.27 17.90 4.25
CA LYS A 367 4.72 18.05 4.43
C LYS A 367 5.05 18.90 5.66
N ARG A 368 6.32 18.84 6.08
CA ARG A 368 6.91 19.68 7.13
C ARG A 368 7.68 20.85 6.53
N GLN A 369 7.63 22.03 7.14
CA GLN A 369 8.47 23.15 6.71
C GLN A 369 9.94 22.92 7.07
N SER A 370 10.20 22.23 8.18
CA SER A 370 11.55 21.81 8.59
C SER A 370 12.27 20.99 7.50
N ASP A 371 11.57 20.10 6.79
CA ASP A 371 12.14 19.31 5.69
C ASP A 371 12.73 20.17 4.56
N LEU A 372 12.10 21.31 4.24
CA LEU A 372 12.58 22.26 3.21
C LEU A 372 13.88 22.95 3.64
N SER A 373 13.99 23.31 4.92
CA SER A 373 15.15 24.03 5.45
C SER A 373 16.43 23.19 5.37
N ILE A 374 16.33 21.88 5.65
CA ILE A 374 17.47 20.95 5.61
C ILE A 374 17.88 20.63 4.17
N GLU A 375 16.94 20.40 3.26
CA GLU A 375 17.26 20.20 1.83
C GLU A 375 17.93 21.44 1.21
N THR A 376 17.54 22.63 1.66
CA THR A 376 18.16 23.91 1.27
C THR A 376 19.57 24.06 1.86
N SER A 377 19.77 23.70 3.13
CA SER A 377 21.10 23.72 3.76
C SER A 377 22.07 22.71 3.11
N MET A 378 21.60 21.52 2.73
CA MET A 378 22.41 20.52 2.04
C MET A 378 22.76 20.90 0.59
N THR A 379 21.92 21.71 -0.08
CA THR A 379 22.19 22.21 -1.43
C THR A 379 23.04 23.49 -1.46
N ASN A 380 23.03 24.28 -0.38
CA ASN A 380 23.73 25.55 -0.25
C ASN A 380 25.06 25.50 0.54
N LEU A 381 25.71 24.32 0.64
CA LEU A 381 27.06 24.14 1.23
C LEU A 381 28.21 24.90 0.50
N GLY A 382 27.91 26.01 -0.18
CA GLY A 382 28.85 26.91 -0.83
C GLY A 382 28.59 28.42 -0.65
N VAL A 383 27.58 28.86 0.12
CA VAL A 383 27.34 30.29 0.39
C VAL A 383 26.90 30.49 1.85
N GLU A 384 27.73 31.16 2.65
CA GLU A 384 27.33 31.67 3.97
C GLU A 384 26.24 32.73 3.79
N ASN A 385 25.00 32.41 4.17
CA ASN A 385 23.97 33.41 4.42
C ASN A 385 23.52 33.30 5.87
N HIS A 386 24.01 34.23 6.70
CA HIS A 386 23.38 34.60 7.96
C HIS A 386 22.11 35.37 7.63
N ASP A 387 20.95 34.72 7.69
CA ASP A 387 19.64 35.36 7.95
C ASP A 387 18.61 34.25 8.22
N ASN A 388 18.64 33.67 9.43
CA ASN A 388 17.55 32.86 9.98
C ASN A 388 16.64 33.79 10.80
N ASP A 389 15.70 34.45 10.13
CA ASP A 389 14.54 35.02 10.82
C ASP A 389 13.60 33.88 11.20
N ASN A 390 13.68 33.48 12.48
CA ASN A 390 12.70 32.64 13.15
C ASN A 390 11.30 33.24 12.95
N VAL A 391 10.48 32.61 12.10
CA VAL A 391 9.02 32.80 12.14
C VAL A 391 8.49 32.04 13.36
N ALA A 392 8.72 32.63 14.53
CA ALA A 392 8.03 32.27 15.76
C ALA A 392 6.55 32.65 15.60
N GLY A 393 5.67 31.68 15.34
CA GLY A 393 4.23 31.96 15.29
C GLY A 393 3.25 30.85 14.89
N SER A 394 3.69 29.73 14.29
CA SER A 394 2.78 28.61 14.00
C SER A 394 3.05 27.48 14.99
N ALA A 395 2.04 27.08 15.77
CA ALA A 395 2.14 25.97 16.73
C ALA A 395 2.31 24.58 16.06
N THR A 396 2.41 24.52 14.73
CA THR A 396 2.50 23.28 13.94
C THR A 396 3.33 23.49 12.67
N ASP A 397 4.21 22.53 12.37
CA ASP A 397 5.16 22.51 11.24
C ASP A 397 4.53 21.96 9.92
N LEU A 398 3.26 21.55 9.94
CA LEU A 398 2.59 20.90 8.82
C LEU A 398 1.95 21.88 7.82
N TYR A 399 2.02 21.55 6.53
CA TYR A 399 1.30 22.24 5.45
C TYR A 399 0.92 21.26 4.32
N ALA A 400 -0.06 21.63 3.49
CA ALA A 400 -0.49 20.84 2.34
C ALA A 400 0.11 21.33 1.03
N VAL A 401 0.41 20.39 0.13
CA VAL A 401 0.89 20.64 -1.24
C VAL A 401 -0.03 19.92 -2.23
N PRO A 402 -0.63 20.63 -3.19
CA PRO A 402 -1.48 19.99 -4.21
C PRO A 402 -0.67 19.13 -5.16
N TYR A 403 -1.28 18.05 -5.68
CA TYR A 403 -0.61 17.11 -6.58
C TYR A 403 -0.06 17.77 -7.84
N CYS A 404 -0.74 18.79 -8.37
CA CYS A 404 -0.25 19.57 -9.53
C CYS A 404 1.07 20.29 -9.26
N GLU A 405 1.40 20.59 -7.99
CA GLU A 405 2.66 21.16 -7.57
C GLU A 405 3.67 20.07 -7.18
N GLU A 406 3.24 19.09 -6.38
CA GLU A 406 4.10 18.00 -5.91
C GLU A 406 4.69 17.19 -7.07
N TYR A 407 3.86 16.87 -8.07
CA TYR A 407 4.24 16.04 -9.22
C TYR A 407 4.34 16.86 -10.51
N LYS A 408 4.57 18.16 -10.40
CA LYS A 408 4.50 19.14 -11.50
C LYS A 408 5.24 18.71 -12.76
N SER A 409 6.49 18.26 -12.64
CA SER A 409 7.31 17.88 -13.80
C SER A 409 6.68 16.73 -14.60
N SER A 410 6.28 15.67 -13.92
CA SER A 410 5.60 14.51 -14.51
C SER A 410 4.22 14.89 -15.06
N LEU A 411 3.43 15.67 -14.31
CA LEU A 411 2.09 16.07 -14.72
C LEU A 411 2.08 17.02 -15.92
N MET A 412 3.06 17.92 -16.04
CA MET A 412 3.25 18.74 -17.25
C MET A 412 3.50 17.88 -18.48
N LYS A 413 4.44 16.93 -18.39
CA LYS A 413 4.75 15.99 -19.48
C LYS A 413 3.52 15.15 -19.87
N ALA A 414 2.78 14.63 -18.89
CA ALA A 414 1.56 13.87 -19.15
C ALA A 414 0.47 14.74 -19.79
N ALA A 415 0.28 15.98 -19.31
CA ALA A 415 -0.70 16.92 -19.84
C ALA A 415 -0.40 17.30 -21.30
N GLU A 416 0.85 17.56 -21.65
CA GLU A 416 1.27 17.84 -23.04
C GLU A 416 0.92 16.67 -23.98
N LEU A 417 1.26 15.45 -23.58
CA LEU A 417 0.96 14.23 -24.34
C LEU A 417 -0.55 14.01 -24.52
N LEU A 418 -1.35 14.18 -23.45
CA LEU A 418 -2.80 14.04 -23.51
C LEU A 418 -3.43 15.14 -24.37
N HIS A 419 -2.93 16.38 -24.28
CA HIS A 419 -3.42 17.48 -25.09
C HIS A 419 -3.18 17.24 -26.58
N GLU A 420 -1.98 16.78 -26.95
CA GLU A 420 -1.65 16.40 -28.32
C GLU A 420 -2.48 15.19 -28.80
N ALA A 421 -2.65 14.15 -27.97
CA ALA A 421 -3.53 13.02 -28.28
C ALA A 421 -4.97 13.47 -28.56
N GLY A 422 -5.47 14.41 -27.75
CA GLY A 422 -6.78 15.04 -27.94
C GLY A 422 -6.91 15.77 -29.28
N ASN A 423 -5.83 16.36 -29.81
CA ASN A 423 -5.83 17.02 -31.12
C ASN A 423 -5.91 16.01 -32.28
N LEU A 424 -5.40 14.80 -32.09
CA LEU A 424 -5.32 13.76 -33.12
C LEU A 424 -6.58 12.90 -33.22
N THR A 425 -7.27 12.66 -32.10
CA THR A 425 -8.46 11.80 -32.09
C THR A 425 -9.61 12.39 -32.91
N SER A 426 -10.32 11.48 -33.60
CA SER A 426 -11.55 11.80 -34.32
C SER A 426 -12.80 11.80 -33.45
N SER A 427 -12.75 11.19 -32.25
CA SER A 427 -13.88 11.11 -31.34
C SER A 427 -14.03 12.40 -30.53
N ALA A 428 -15.22 13.01 -30.57
CA ALA A 428 -15.49 14.24 -29.83
C ALA A 428 -15.48 14.03 -28.31
N SER A 429 -16.01 12.89 -27.84
CA SER A 429 -16.04 12.53 -26.41
C SER A 429 -14.62 12.25 -25.89
N LEU A 430 -13.80 11.49 -26.65
CA LEU A 430 -12.41 11.23 -26.30
C LEU A 430 -11.57 12.52 -26.31
N LYS A 431 -11.76 13.39 -27.30
CA LYS A 431 -11.12 14.71 -27.34
C LYS A 431 -11.41 15.52 -26.09
N ARG A 432 -12.68 15.61 -25.70
CA ARG A 432 -13.12 16.32 -24.48
C ARG A 432 -12.45 15.73 -23.24
N LEU A 433 -12.42 14.41 -23.12
CA LEU A 433 -11.76 13.73 -22.00
C LEU A 433 -10.26 14.05 -21.93
N LEU A 434 -9.53 13.88 -23.03
CA LEU A 434 -8.08 14.04 -23.06
C LEU A 434 -7.66 15.50 -22.77
N HIS A 435 -8.35 16.47 -23.37
CA HIS A 435 -8.14 17.89 -23.06
C HIS A 435 -8.54 18.23 -21.62
N GLY A 436 -9.63 17.66 -21.12
CA GLY A 436 -10.08 17.82 -19.74
C GLY A 436 -9.07 17.29 -18.73
N LYS A 437 -8.52 16.08 -18.94
CA LYS A 437 -7.49 15.49 -18.08
C LYS A 437 -6.18 16.26 -18.12
N ALA A 438 -5.75 16.71 -19.30
CA ALA A 438 -4.57 17.56 -19.42
C ALA A 438 -4.71 18.86 -18.60
N LYS A 439 -5.89 19.49 -18.63
CA LYS A 439 -6.18 20.66 -17.79
C LYS A 439 -6.21 20.31 -16.30
N ALA A 440 -6.89 19.22 -15.93
CA ALA A 440 -7.03 18.78 -14.53
C ALA A 440 -5.68 18.52 -13.86
N PHE A 441 -4.74 17.89 -14.56
CA PHE A 441 -3.37 17.66 -14.08
C PHE A 441 -2.63 18.94 -13.70
N LEU A 442 -2.96 20.06 -14.36
CA LEU A 442 -2.31 21.35 -14.09
C LEU A 442 -3.09 22.23 -13.11
N SER A 443 -4.40 21.99 -12.93
CA SER A 443 -5.26 22.77 -12.04
C SER A 443 -5.59 22.09 -10.71
N ASN A 444 -5.28 20.79 -10.56
CA ASN A 444 -5.67 19.95 -9.42
C ASN A 444 -7.19 19.74 -9.26
N ASP A 445 -7.99 20.11 -10.27
CA ASP A 445 -9.45 19.97 -10.26
C ASP A 445 -9.90 19.00 -11.34
N TYR A 446 -10.38 17.83 -10.91
CA TYR A 446 -10.73 16.70 -11.78
C TYR A 446 -12.21 16.64 -12.15
N TYR A 447 -13.07 17.48 -11.54
CA TYR A 447 -14.53 17.35 -11.60
C TYR A 447 -15.07 17.26 -13.04
N GLU A 448 -14.75 18.24 -13.88
CA GLU A 448 -15.22 18.26 -15.28
C GLU A 448 -14.61 17.15 -16.14
N SER A 449 -13.37 16.73 -15.83
CA SER A 449 -12.69 15.68 -16.57
C SER A 449 -13.27 14.29 -16.27
N ASP A 450 -13.72 14.07 -15.04
CA ASP A 450 -14.34 12.81 -14.61
C ASP A 450 -15.77 12.69 -15.15
N ILE A 451 -16.52 13.78 -15.23
CA ILE A 451 -17.79 13.80 -15.97
C ILE A 451 -17.56 13.45 -17.44
N ALA A 452 -16.54 14.04 -18.08
CA ALA A 452 -16.19 13.70 -19.46
C ALA A 452 -15.77 12.23 -19.63
N TRP A 453 -15.16 11.62 -18.62
CA TRP A 453 -14.83 10.20 -18.59
C TRP A 453 -16.07 9.31 -18.45
N MET A 454 -17.02 9.68 -17.59
CA MET A 454 -18.28 8.95 -17.44
C MET A 454 -19.09 8.97 -18.74
N GLU A 455 -19.08 10.10 -19.46
CA GLU A 455 -19.77 10.32 -20.74
C GLU A 455 -18.99 9.81 -21.96
N LEU A 456 -17.87 9.11 -21.77
CA LEU A 456 -17.01 8.65 -22.86
C LEU A 456 -17.75 7.67 -23.79
N ASP A 457 -17.94 8.08 -25.04
CA ASP A 457 -18.41 7.23 -26.13
C ASP A 457 -17.38 7.15 -27.25
N SER A 458 -16.46 6.19 -27.12
CA SER A 458 -15.31 6.01 -28.01
C SER A 458 -14.92 4.53 -28.06
N LYS A 459 -14.30 4.12 -29.18
CA LYS A 459 -13.73 2.77 -29.30
C LYS A 459 -12.49 2.60 -28.43
N LEU A 460 -11.70 3.67 -28.29
CA LEU A 460 -10.59 3.74 -27.35
C LEU A 460 -11.10 4.26 -26.00
N ASP A 461 -10.96 3.46 -24.95
CA ASP A 461 -11.33 3.77 -23.57
C ASP A 461 -10.06 4.09 -22.77
N VAL A 462 -10.09 5.21 -22.03
CA VAL A 462 -8.93 5.75 -21.34
C VAL A 462 -9.36 6.16 -19.95
N THR A 463 -8.81 5.48 -18.95
CA THR A 463 -8.85 5.91 -17.55
C THR A 463 -7.44 6.32 -17.16
N ILE A 464 -7.24 7.56 -16.73
CA ILE A 464 -5.93 8.07 -16.30
C ILE A 464 -6.11 9.19 -15.27
N GLY A 465 -5.37 9.13 -14.17
CA GLY A 465 -5.40 10.13 -13.10
C GLY A 465 -5.30 9.53 -11.69
N PRO A 466 -5.48 10.35 -10.65
CA PRO A 466 -5.51 9.91 -9.27
C PRO A 466 -6.91 9.44 -8.86
N TYR A 467 -7.05 8.21 -8.34
CA TYR A 467 -8.38 7.66 -7.99
C TYR A 467 -8.44 6.94 -6.65
N GLU A 468 -7.69 5.85 -6.49
CA GLU A 468 -7.85 4.93 -5.36
C GLU A 468 -7.05 5.37 -4.13
N THR A 469 -7.54 5.10 -2.92
CA THR A 469 -6.90 5.55 -1.68
C THR A 469 -6.29 4.44 -0.83
N TYR A 470 -6.22 3.22 -1.35
CA TYR A 470 -5.77 2.03 -0.60
C TYR A 470 -4.33 2.12 -0.10
N GLU A 471 -3.48 2.90 -0.77
CA GLU A 471 -2.08 3.08 -0.39
C GLU A 471 -1.90 3.98 0.84
N ASP A 472 -2.88 4.85 1.13
CA ASP A 472 -2.99 5.58 2.38
C ASP A 472 -3.71 4.71 3.43
N ALA A 473 -2.93 3.90 4.12
CA ALA A 473 -3.42 3.08 5.24
C ALA A 473 -3.58 3.90 6.54
N LEU A 474 -3.14 5.16 6.57
CA LEU A 474 -3.26 6.02 7.74
C LEU A 474 -4.68 6.58 7.86
N PHE A 475 -5.21 7.16 6.78
CA PHE A 475 -6.53 7.80 6.75
C PHE A 475 -7.41 7.39 5.57
N SER A 476 -6.82 6.80 4.53
CA SER A 476 -7.48 6.50 3.25
C SER A 476 -8.08 7.74 2.57
N TYR A 477 -7.41 8.88 2.76
CA TYR A 477 -7.73 10.15 2.10
C TYR A 477 -7.03 10.29 0.76
N LYS A 478 -5.79 9.81 0.60
CA LYS A 478 -4.90 10.24 -0.48
C LYS A 478 -4.95 9.32 -1.69
N ALA A 479 -5.18 9.89 -2.87
CA ALA A 479 -5.39 9.12 -4.09
C ALA A 479 -4.08 8.77 -4.82
N THR A 480 -3.97 7.55 -5.34
CA THR A 480 -2.85 7.08 -6.15
C THR A 480 -3.10 7.31 -7.63
N PHE A 481 -2.03 7.65 -8.37
CA PHE A 481 -2.10 7.76 -9.83
C PHE A 481 -2.10 6.38 -10.48
N GLU A 482 -3.01 6.19 -11.43
CA GLU A 482 -3.13 4.98 -12.23
C GLU A 482 -3.60 5.26 -13.65
N ALA A 483 -3.46 4.27 -14.52
CA ALA A 483 -3.95 4.30 -15.88
C ALA A 483 -4.41 2.93 -16.37
N PHE A 484 -5.54 2.90 -17.06
CA PHE A 484 -6.04 1.77 -17.84
C PHE A 484 -6.41 2.26 -19.25
N VAL A 485 -5.76 1.69 -20.25
CA VAL A 485 -5.99 2.00 -21.66
C VAL A 485 -6.47 0.73 -22.36
N GLY A 486 -7.63 0.78 -23.01
CA GLY A 486 -8.20 -0.40 -23.63
C GLY A 486 -9.12 -0.12 -24.81
N ILE A 487 -9.49 -1.20 -25.51
CA ILE A 487 -10.42 -1.15 -26.64
C ILE A 487 -11.79 -1.61 -26.16
N ARG A 488 -12.81 -0.78 -26.33
CA ARG A 488 -14.19 -1.10 -25.95
C ARG A 488 -14.73 -2.28 -26.75
N ASP A 489 -15.26 -3.28 -26.06
CA ASP A 489 -16.01 -4.38 -26.65
C ASP A 489 -17.49 -3.98 -26.69
N ASP A 490 -17.95 -3.47 -27.83
CA ASP A 490 -19.33 -2.98 -27.99
C ASP A 490 -20.36 -4.11 -27.83
N LYS A 491 -20.00 -5.34 -28.19
CA LYS A 491 -20.90 -6.50 -28.06
C LYS A 491 -21.08 -6.84 -26.58
N ALA A 492 -19.98 -7.00 -25.85
CA ALA A 492 -20.04 -7.27 -24.41
C ALA A 492 -20.71 -6.10 -23.68
N THR A 493 -20.35 -4.85 -24.00
CA THR A 493 -20.96 -3.64 -23.42
C THR A 493 -22.48 -3.59 -23.65
N ALA A 494 -22.96 -3.93 -24.84
CA ALA A 494 -24.40 -4.00 -25.11
C ALA A 494 -25.11 -5.12 -24.32
N GLN A 495 -24.45 -6.25 -24.06
CA GLN A 495 -25.00 -7.31 -23.20
C GLN A 495 -25.16 -6.85 -21.75
N LEU A 496 -24.33 -5.93 -21.25
CA LEU A 496 -24.45 -5.36 -19.90
C LEU A 496 -25.69 -4.48 -19.74
N LYS A 497 -26.05 -3.76 -20.80
CA LYS A 497 -27.25 -2.92 -20.81
C LYS A 497 -28.49 -3.71 -20.43
N LEU A 498 -28.52 -5.01 -20.76
CA LEU A 498 -29.58 -5.92 -20.32
C LEU A 498 -29.73 -5.92 -18.80
N PHE A 499 -28.65 -6.01 -18.03
CA PHE A 499 -28.71 -6.07 -16.58
C PHE A 499 -29.15 -4.71 -15.99
N GLY A 500 -28.54 -3.63 -16.47
CA GLY A 500 -28.88 -2.26 -16.06
C GLY A 500 -30.36 -1.93 -16.31
N ASP A 501 -30.87 -2.24 -17.51
CA ASP A 501 -32.27 -2.01 -17.90
C ASP A 501 -33.27 -2.82 -17.04
N ASN A 502 -32.81 -3.90 -16.38
CA ASN A 502 -33.67 -4.81 -15.61
C ASN A 502 -33.47 -4.71 -14.08
N LEU A 503 -32.64 -3.79 -13.56
CA LEU A 503 -32.40 -3.67 -12.11
C LEU A 503 -33.68 -3.49 -11.30
N GLN A 504 -34.60 -2.64 -11.78
CA GLN A 504 -35.86 -2.39 -11.08
C GLN A 504 -36.74 -3.63 -11.01
N VAL A 505 -36.71 -4.46 -12.05
CA VAL A 505 -37.43 -5.74 -12.09
C VAL A 505 -36.78 -6.74 -11.14
N LEU A 506 -35.45 -6.79 -11.11
CA LEU A 506 -34.69 -7.64 -10.17
C LEU A 506 -35.01 -7.26 -8.71
N GLU A 507 -34.93 -5.98 -8.36
CA GLU A 507 -35.25 -5.45 -7.02
C GLU A 507 -36.65 -5.85 -6.56
N GLN A 508 -37.65 -5.66 -7.43
CA GLN A 508 -39.04 -5.99 -7.13
C GLN A 508 -39.27 -7.48 -6.90
N ASN A 509 -38.41 -8.34 -7.46
CA ASN A 509 -38.52 -9.78 -7.37
C ASN A 509 -37.53 -10.42 -6.40
N LEU A 510 -36.64 -9.65 -5.77
CA LEU A 510 -35.69 -10.17 -4.78
C LEU A 510 -36.39 -11.09 -3.76
N PRO A 511 -35.72 -12.17 -3.30
CA PRO A 511 -36.24 -13.09 -2.31
C PRO A 511 -36.21 -12.46 -0.90
N LEU A 512 -36.91 -11.34 -0.76
CA LEU A 512 -36.94 -10.42 0.37
C LEU A 512 -38.38 -9.93 0.56
N ASP A 513 -38.78 -9.70 1.82
CA ASP A 513 -40.10 -9.16 2.14
C ASP A 513 -40.30 -7.78 1.49
N SER A 514 -41.50 -7.54 0.95
CA SER A 514 -41.80 -6.35 0.16
C SER A 514 -41.61 -5.02 0.91
N CYS A 515 -41.65 -5.03 2.24
CA CYS A 515 -41.40 -3.84 3.06
C CYS A 515 -39.93 -3.38 3.06
N TYR A 516 -39.00 -4.26 2.68
CA TYR A 516 -37.56 -3.97 2.65
C TYR A 516 -37.03 -3.66 1.24
N LYS A 517 -37.84 -3.81 0.20
CA LYS A 517 -37.43 -3.56 -1.19
C LYS A 517 -37.27 -2.07 -1.45
N SER A 518 -36.17 -1.72 -2.08
CA SER A 518 -35.83 -0.35 -2.49
C SER A 518 -36.75 0.11 -3.62
N LYS A 519 -37.15 1.39 -3.56
CA LYS A 519 -37.92 2.04 -4.63
C LYS A 519 -37.03 2.74 -5.65
N ASP A 520 -35.81 3.07 -5.26
CA ASP A 520 -34.83 3.75 -6.06
C ASP A 520 -33.68 2.78 -6.30
N VAL A 521 -33.56 2.27 -7.52
CA VAL A 521 -32.39 1.51 -7.96
C VAL A 521 -31.72 2.22 -9.12
N SER A 522 -30.40 2.22 -9.11
CA SER A 522 -29.59 2.76 -10.19
C SER A 522 -28.42 1.82 -10.45
N ALA A 523 -28.11 1.64 -11.72
CA ALA A 523 -26.89 0.96 -12.14
C ALA A 523 -25.88 2.02 -12.56
N ALA A 524 -24.63 1.85 -12.17
CA ALA A 524 -23.53 2.52 -12.86
C ALA A 524 -23.54 2.08 -14.33
N PRO A 525 -23.39 2.98 -15.32
CA PRO A 525 -23.13 2.58 -16.69
C PRO A 525 -21.86 1.72 -16.74
N ILE A 526 -21.94 0.58 -17.43
CA ILE A 526 -20.83 -0.39 -17.47
C ILE A 526 -20.23 -0.40 -18.88
N ARG A 527 -18.91 -0.30 -18.97
CA ARG A 527 -18.14 -0.49 -20.21
C ARG A 527 -17.26 -1.73 -20.09
N VAL A 528 -17.26 -2.59 -21.09
CA VAL A 528 -16.32 -3.72 -21.16
C VAL A 528 -15.23 -3.37 -22.15
N ILE A 529 -13.97 -3.53 -21.72
CA ILE A 529 -12.80 -3.22 -22.52
C ILE A 529 -11.85 -4.42 -22.56
N ASN A 530 -11.07 -4.50 -23.63
CA ASN A 530 -9.87 -5.32 -23.68
C ASN A 530 -8.67 -4.43 -23.40
N LEU A 531 -7.97 -4.71 -22.31
CA LEU A 531 -6.82 -3.95 -21.83
C LEU A 531 -5.66 -4.02 -22.82
N VAL A 532 -5.18 -2.85 -23.25
CA VAL A 532 -3.99 -2.67 -24.10
C VAL A 532 -2.75 -2.39 -23.25
N PHE A 533 -2.90 -1.56 -22.22
CA PHE A 533 -1.82 -1.15 -21.33
C PHE A 533 -2.37 -0.63 -19.99
N ASN A 534 -1.63 -0.86 -18.90
CA ASN A 534 -1.89 -0.24 -17.61
C ASN A 534 -0.59 0.26 -16.95
N ALA A 535 -0.71 1.20 -16.02
CA ALA A 535 0.40 1.81 -15.29
C ALA A 535 -0.06 2.46 -13.99
N GLY A 536 0.88 2.86 -13.12
CA GLY A 536 0.60 3.43 -11.81
C GLY A 536 0.20 2.38 -10.79
N ASP A 537 -0.90 2.58 -10.05
CA ASP A 537 -1.40 1.67 -9.00
C ASP A 537 -2.03 0.37 -9.53
N VAL A 538 -1.20 -0.43 -10.22
CA VAL A 538 -1.55 -1.73 -10.79
C VAL A 538 -0.63 -2.83 -10.28
N LYS A 539 -0.18 -2.68 -9.03
CA LYS A 539 0.74 -3.58 -8.33
C LYS A 539 0.06 -4.89 -7.90
N GLY A 540 0.84 -5.96 -7.86
CA GLY A 540 0.40 -7.25 -7.34
C GLY A 540 -0.77 -7.84 -8.13
N PRO A 541 -1.82 -8.32 -7.43
CA PRO A 541 -3.03 -8.84 -8.08
C PRO A 541 -3.64 -7.83 -9.06
N GLN A 542 -4.04 -8.30 -10.25
CA GLN A 542 -4.54 -7.43 -11.30
C GLN A 542 -6.04 -7.15 -11.16
N THR A 543 -6.41 -5.88 -11.30
CA THR A 543 -7.80 -5.41 -11.37
C THR A 543 -8.57 -6.13 -12.47
N VAL A 544 -9.82 -6.55 -12.20
CA VAL A 544 -10.73 -7.14 -13.20
C VAL A 544 -11.86 -6.19 -13.59
N ALA A 545 -12.23 -5.29 -12.67
CA ALA A 545 -13.16 -4.22 -12.88
C ALA A 545 -12.86 -3.10 -11.88
N PHE A 546 -13.28 -1.88 -12.20
CA PHE A 546 -13.19 -0.73 -11.31
C PHE A 546 -14.39 0.19 -11.51
N ASN A 547 -14.78 0.91 -10.46
CA ASN A 547 -15.96 1.78 -10.43
C ASN A 547 -15.55 3.18 -9.97
N LEU A 548 -15.71 4.17 -10.84
CA LEU A 548 -15.17 5.52 -10.68
C LEU A 548 -16.20 6.59 -11.09
N PRO A 549 -15.99 7.88 -10.74
CA PRO A 549 -14.96 8.39 -9.83
C PRO A 549 -15.31 8.16 -8.36
N ASN A 550 -14.30 8.27 -7.49
CA ASN A 550 -14.46 8.19 -6.02
C ASN A 550 -14.93 9.52 -5.39
N ASP A 551 -14.84 10.65 -6.12
CA ASP A 551 -15.22 11.98 -5.62
C ASP A 551 -16.72 12.06 -5.32
N GLU A 552 -17.07 12.20 -4.03
CA GLU A 552 -18.45 12.16 -3.56
C GLU A 552 -19.33 13.29 -4.13
N ARG A 553 -18.72 14.39 -4.59
CA ARG A 553 -19.45 15.47 -5.26
C ARG A 553 -20.05 14.96 -6.56
N ILE A 554 -19.24 14.26 -7.36
CA ILE A 554 -19.68 13.70 -8.66
C ILE A 554 -20.61 12.51 -8.43
N VAL A 555 -20.29 11.62 -7.49
CA VAL A 555 -21.15 10.47 -7.15
C VAL A 555 -22.56 10.93 -6.80
N LYS A 556 -22.69 12.02 -6.03
CA LYS A 556 -23.99 12.60 -5.66
C LYS A 556 -24.72 13.22 -6.85
N ASP A 557 -24.01 13.91 -7.73
CA ASP A 557 -24.61 14.68 -8.82
C ASP A 557 -24.92 13.82 -10.06
N ARG A 558 -24.11 12.79 -10.32
CA ARG A 558 -24.06 12.03 -11.58
C ARG A 558 -24.00 10.51 -11.39
N GLY A 559 -23.72 10.00 -10.20
CA GLY A 559 -23.43 8.58 -9.96
C GLY A 559 -21.99 8.21 -10.34
N THR A 560 -21.77 6.93 -10.61
CA THR A 560 -20.47 6.38 -11.05
C THR A 560 -20.62 5.64 -12.37
N SER A 561 -19.49 5.28 -12.98
CA SER A 561 -19.41 4.36 -14.12
C SER A 561 -18.41 3.24 -13.80
N MET A 562 -18.69 2.05 -14.32
CA MET A 562 -17.85 0.87 -14.12
C MET A 562 -17.18 0.44 -15.42
N VAL A 563 -15.93 -0.01 -15.32
CA VAL A 563 -15.17 -0.57 -16.44
C VAL A 563 -14.74 -1.98 -16.08
N MET A 564 -14.95 -2.93 -17.00
CA MET A 564 -14.54 -4.33 -16.84
C MET A 564 -13.45 -4.70 -17.85
N LEU A 565 -12.41 -5.37 -17.36
CA LEU A 565 -11.24 -5.80 -18.13
C LEU A 565 -11.43 -7.26 -18.58
N LYS A 566 -12.00 -7.44 -19.77
CA LYS A 566 -12.40 -8.75 -20.30
C LYS A 566 -11.22 -9.68 -20.51
N ASN A 567 -10.20 -9.26 -21.25
CA ASN A 567 -9.02 -10.08 -21.53
C ASN A 567 -8.19 -10.40 -20.27
N VAL A 568 -8.21 -9.54 -19.25
CA VAL A 568 -7.66 -9.85 -17.92
C VAL A 568 -8.48 -10.95 -17.24
N SER A 569 -9.81 -10.86 -17.32
CA SER A 569 -10.72 -11.89 -16.81
C SER A 569 -10.55 -13.24 -17.54
N GLU A 570 -10.36 -13.22 -18.87
CA GLU A 570 -10.05 -14.40 -19.68
C GLU A 570 -8.73 -15.05 -19.26
N ALA A 571 -7.71 -14.23 -19.00
CA ALA A 571 -6.42 -14.70 -18.52
C ALA A 571 -6.54 -15.37 -17.14
N LYS A 572 -7.23 -14.73 -16.19
CA LYS A 572 -7.49 -15.31 -14.86
C LYS A 572 -8.33 -16.59 -14.96
N PHE A 573 -9.34 -16.62 -15.82
CA PHE A 573 -10.11 -17.83 -16.07
C PHE A 573 -9.20 -18.97 -16.55
N LYS A 574 -8.41 -18.73 -17.58
CA LYS A 574 -7.56 -19.76 -18.21
C LYS A 574 -6.43 -20.25 -17.30
N HIS A 575 -5.75 -19.34 -16.60
CA HIS A 575 -4.53 -19.67 -15.86
C HIS A 575 -4.77 -19.98 -14.38
N ILE A 576 -5.95 -19.67 -13.85
CA ILE A 576 -6.28 -19.85 -12.43
C ILE A 576 -7.54 -20.68 -12.28
N LEU A 577 -8.68 -20.22 -12.81
CA LEU A 577 -9.97 -20.88 -12.60
C LEU A 577 -10.03 -22.26 -13.25
N GLN A 578 -9.49 -22.41 -14.47
CA GLN A 578 -9.50 -23.69 -15.18
C GLN A 578 -8.62 -24.75 -14.47
N PRO A 579 -7.36 -24.48 -14.07
CA PRO A 579 -6.61 -25.42 -13.23
C PRO A 579 -7.29 -25.75 -11.90
N ILE A 580 -7.98 -24.80 -11.29
CA ILE A 580 -8.81 -25.06 -10.11
C ILE A 580 -9.95 -26.02 -10.45
N ALA A 581 -10.65 -25.80 -11.56
CA ALA A 581 -11.72 -26.67 -12.00
C ALA A 581 -11.22 -28.09 -12.30
N ASP A 582 -10.08 -28.22 -12.97
CA ASP A 582 -9.47 -29.51 -13.31
C ASP A 582 -9.10 -30.31 -12.06
N ALA A 583 -8.72 -29.62 -10.98
CA ALA A 583 -8.34 -30.24 -9.71
C ALA A 583 -9.51 -30.48 -8.75
N CYS A 584 -10.46 -29.56 -8.67
CA CYS A 584 -11.48 -29.52 -7.62
C CYS A 584 -12.88 -29.90 -8.11
N ILE A 585 -13.21 -29.78 -9.39
CA ILE A 585 -14.55 -30.09 -9.91
C ILE A 585 -14.57 -31.52 -10.46
N SER A 586 -15.65 -32.25 -10.19
CA SER A 586 -15.85 -33.62 -10.67
C SER A 586 -15.78 -33.70 -12.20
N ARG A 587 -15.18 -34.79 -12.72
CA ARG A 587 -14.94 -34.98 -14.15
C ARG A 587 -16.20 -34.86 -15.02
N GLU A 588 -17.37 -35.23 -14.49
CA GLU A 588 -18.65 -35.13 -15.21
C GLU A 588 -19.15 -33.67 -15.38
N GLN A 589 -18.78 -32.77 -14.47
CA GLN A 589 -19.21 -31.37 -14.47
C GLN A 589 -18.12 -30.41 -14.95
N GLN A 590 -16.85 -30.83 -15.07
CA GLN A 590 -15.75 -29.98 -15.55
C GLN A 590 -16.05 -29.22 -16.85
N LYS A 591 -16.77 -29.86 -17.80
CA LYS A 591 -17.19 -29.24 -19.07
C LYS A 591 -18.21 -28.10 -18.93
N LEU A 592 -18.78 -27.92 -17.75
CA LEU A 592 -19.70 -26.84 -17.41
C LEU A 592 -18.97 -25.64 -16.80
N VAL A 593 -17.65 -25.72 -16.63
CA VAL A 593 -16.83 -24.54 -16.31
C VAL A 593 -16.48 -23.84 -17.61
N ASP A 594 -17.02 -22.64 -17.79
CA ASP A 594 -16.79 -21.84 -19.00
C ASP A 594 -16.64 -20.34 -18.70
N PHE A 595 -15.92 -19.65 -19.57
CA PHE A 595 -15.60 -18.24 -19.40
C PHE A 595 -16.85 -17.35 -19.46
N GLU A 596 -17.80 -17.68 -20.33
CA GLU A 596 -19.02 -16.88 -20.50
C GLU A 596 -19.82 -16.84 -19.19
N SER A 597 -19.95 -17.98 -18.51
CA SER A 597 -20.64 -18.10 -17.22
C SER A 597 -19.89 -17.40 -16.09
N PHE A 598 -18.57 -17.55 -16.02
CA PHE A 598 -17.72 -16.84 -15.05
C PHE A 598 -17.81 -15.31 -15.21
N PHE A 599 -17.68 -14.83 -16.45
CA PHE A 599 -17.71 -13.41 -16.76
C PHE A 599 -19.10 -12.81 -16.56
N THR A 600 -20.16 -13.53 -16.97
CA THR A 600 -21.55 -13.10 -16.78
C THR A 600 -21.94 -13.06 -15.30
N HIS A 601 -21.43 -13.99 -14.48
CA HIS A 601 -21.58 -13.90 -13.01
C HIS A 601 -20.86 -12.69 -12.43
N THR A 602 -19.63 -12.42 -12.85
CA THR A 602 -18.90 -11.21 -12.41
C THR A 602 -19.67 -9.94 -12.75
N ILE A 603 -20.19 -9.83 -13.98
CA ILE A 603 -21.06 -8.72 -14.39
C ILE A 603 -22.27 -8.57 -13.46
N CYS A 604 -22.95 -9.69 -13.21
CA CYS A 604 -24.17 -9.69 -12.43
C CYS A 604 -23.88 -9.38 -10.95
N HIS A 605 -22.75 -9.83 -10.41
CA HIS A 605 -22.26 -9.48 -9.08
C HIS A 605 -22.19 -7.96 -8.94
N GLU A 606 -21.52 -7.27 -9.87
CA GLU A 606 -21.38 -5.81 -9.84
C GLU A 606 -22.73 -5.09 -9.92
N CYS A 607 -23.64 -5.58 -10.77
CA CYS A 607 -25.01 -5.07 -10.84
C CYS A 607 -25.76 -5.29 -9.52
N CYS A 608 -25.47 -6.39 -8.82
CA CYS A 608 -26.13 -6.76 -7.57
C CYS A 608 -25.64 -5.95 -6.37
N HIS A 609 -24.51 -5.24 -6.47
CA HIS A 609 -24.21 -4.18 -5.50
C HIS A 609 -25.30 -3.12 -5.51
N GLY A 610 -25.83 -2.71 -6.67
CA GLY A 610 -26.84 -1.64 -6.79
C GLY A 610 -28.27 -2.02 -6.39
N ILE A 611 -28.53 -3.24 -5.92
CA ILE A 611 -29.86 -3.71 -5.50
C ILE A 611 -29.84 -4.26 -4.07
N GLY A 612 -31.01 -4.38 -3.48
CA GLY A 612 -31.21 -4.75 -2.08
C GLY A 612 -31.06 -3.55 -1.12
N PRO A 613 -31.06 -3.83 0.19
CA PRO A 613 -31.05 -2.79 1.21
C PRO A 613 -29.75 -2.00 1.23
N HIS A 614 -29.85 -0.67 1.20
CA HIS A 614 -28.72 0.26 1.35
C HIS A 614 -29.01 1.30 2.44
N THR A 615 -30.05 2.10 2.18
CA THR A 615 -30.69 2.95 3.18
C THR A 615 -31.78 2.14 3.84
N ILE A 616 -31.74 2.03 5.16
CA ILE A 616 -32.64 1.18 5.93
C ILE A 616 -33.33 1.97 7.02
N THR A 617 -34.52 1.51 7.41
CA THR A 617 -35.24 2.01 8.58
C THR A 617 -35.09 1.00 9.69
N LEU A 618 -34.42 1.41 10.77
CA LEU A 618 -34.21 0.60 11.96
C LEU A 618 -35.54 0.32 12.67
N PRO A 619 -35.63 -0.73 13.52
CA PRO A 619 -36.84 -1.03 14.28
C PRO A 619 -37.37 0.12 15.16
N ASN A 620 -36.52 1.08 15.52
CA ASN A 620 -36.87 2.28 16.27
C ASN A 620 -37.39 3.43 15.38
N GLY A 621 -37.52 3.22 14.07
CA GLY A 621 -38.01 4.20 13.10
C GLY A 621 -36.94 5.16 12.54
N HIS A 622 -35.69 5.08 13.01
CA HIS A 622 -34.61 5.92 12.50
C HIS A 622 -34.05 5.39 11.17
N THR A 623 -33.77 6.31 10.25
CA THR A 623 -33.06 6.00 9.01
C THR A 623 -31.56 5.88 9.26
N SER A 624 -30.96 4.80 8.76
CA SER A 624 -29.52 4.57 8.77
C SER A 624 -29.08 3.90 7.45
N THR A 625 -27.85 3.41 7.38
CA THR A 625 -27.36 2.61 6.24
C THR A 625 -26.83 1.26 6.70
N VAL A 626 -26.91 0.25 5.84
CA VAL A 626 -26.38 -1.09 6.12
C VAL A 626 -24.92 -1.03 6.54
N ARG A 627 -24.09 -0.26 5.84
CA ARG A 627 -22.67 -0.04 6.18
C ARG A 627 -22.47 0.49 7.60
N LYS A 628 -23.27 1.48 8.02
CA LYS A 628 -23.15 2.07 9.36
C LYS A 628 -23.52 1.09 10.46
N GLU A 629 -24.53 0.26 10.24
CA GLU A 629 -25.00 -0.69 11.24
C GLU A 629 -24.12 -1.95 11.33
N LEU A 630 -23.61 -2.44 10.19
CA LEU A 630 -22.80 -3.67 10.16
C LEU A 630 -21.32 -3.45 10.44
N GLN A 631 -20.79 -2.25 10.21
CA GLN A 631 -19.42 -1.86 10.55
C GLN A 631 -18.37 -2.84 9.98
N GLU A 632 -17.52 -3.44 10.82
CA GLU A 632 -16.45 -4.36 10.40
C GLU A 632 -16.94 -5.60 9.65
N LEU A 633 -18.24 -5.91 9.76
CA LEU A 633 -18.86 -7.07 9.12
C LEU A 633 -19.48 -6.73 7.76
N HIS A 634 -19.54 -5.44 7.41
CA HIS A 634 -20.21 -4.97 6.21
C HIS A 634 -19.58 -5.56 4.95
N SER A 635 -18.28 -5.35 4.73
CA SER A 635 -17.64 -5.66 3.46
C SER A 635 -17.78 -7.14 3.10
N SER A 636 -17.41 -8.06 4.01
CA SER A 636 -17.54 -9.50 3.75
C SER A 636 -18.97 -9.94 3.47
N LEU A 637 -19.97 -9.32 4.11
CA LEU A 637 -21.37 -9.66 3.91
C LEU A 637 -21.94 -9.06 2.61
N GLU A 638 -21.49 -7.87 2.25
CA GLU A 638 -21.86 -7.19 1.00
C GLU A 638 -21.29 -7.92 -0.22
N GLU A 639 -20.04 -8.40 -0.16
CA GLU A 639 -19.47 -9.28 -1.19
C GLU A 639 -20.26 -10.58 -1.32
N ALA A 640 -20.57 -11.22 -0.19
CA ALA A 640 -21.39 -12.44 -0.18
C ALA A 640 -22.79 -12.20 -0.76
N LYS A 641 -23.38 -11.01 -0.51
CA LYS A 641 -24.67 -10.59 -1.08
C LYS A 641 -24.55 -10.49 -2.60
N ALA A 642 -23.61 -9.70 -3.10
CA ALA A 642 -23.44 -9.45 -4.53
C ALA A 642 -23.24 -10.76 -5.31
N ASP A 643 -22.41 -11.67 -4.79
CA ASP A 643 -22.19 -12.98 -5.38
C ASP A 643 -23.46 -13.86 -5.43
N ILE A 644 -24.10 -14.09 -4.29
CA ILE A 644 -25.21 -15.05 -4.18
C ILE A 644 -26.51 -14.51 -4.79
N VAL A 645 -26.76 -13.20 -4.64
CA VAL A 645 -27.87 -12.52 -5.31
C VAL A 645 -27.60 -12.46 -6.82
N GLY A 646 -26.34 -12.35 -7.25
CA GLY A 646 -25.94 -12.48 -8.65
C GLY A 646 -26.37 -13.83 -9.25
N LEU A 647 -26.14 -14.94 -8.54
CA LEU A 647 -26.61 -16.26 -8.98
C LEU A 647 -28.15 -16.35 -9.06
N TRP A 648 -28.85 -15.78 -8.08
CA TRP A 648 -30.31 -15.71 -8.10
C TRP A 648 -30.83 -14.87 -9.29
N ALA A 649 -30.23 -13.69 -9.51
CA ALA A 649 -30.61 -12.75 -10.56
C ALA A 649 -30.38 -13.36 -11.95
N LEU A 650 -29.25 -14.05 -12.16
CA LEU A 650 -29.00 -14.75 -13.42
C LEU A 650 -30.05 -15.82 -13.70
N LYS A 651 -30.39 -16.64 -12.72
CA LYS A 651 -31.46 -17.64 -12.86
C LYS A 651 -32.81 -16.98 -13.17
N PHE A 652 -33.12 -15.85 -12.50
CA PHE A 652 -34.34 -15.09 -12.76
C PHE A 652 -34.40 -14.59 -14.22
N LEU A 653 -33.34 -13.93 -14.70
CA LEU A 653 -33.25 -13.41 -16.07
C LEU A 653 -33.34 -14.52 -17.12
N ILE A 654 -32.71 -15.68 -16.87
CA ILE A 654 -32.86 -16.85 -17.73
C ILE A 654 -34.32 -17.33 -17.78
N THR A 655 -35.01 -17.37 -16.63
CA THR A 655 -36.43 -17.77 -16.55
C THR A 655 -37.35 -16.80 -17.28
N GLN A 656 -36.98 -15.51 -17.35
CA GLN A 656 -37.68 -14.49 -18.16
C GLN A 656 -37.34 -14.56 -19.66
N GLY A 657 -36.45 -15.47 -20.08
CA GLY A 657 -36.03 -15.61 -21.48
C GLY A 657 -35.05 -14.52 -21.95
N LEU A 658 -34.46 -13.75 -21.02
CA LEU A 658 -33.51 -12.68 -21.31
C LEU A 658 -32.08 -13.17 -21.49
N LEU A 659 -31.77 -14.36 -20.96
CA LEU A 659 -30.48 -15.04 -21.10
C LEU A 659 -30.69 -16.50 -21.56
N PRO A 660 -29.70 -17.11 -22.25
CA PRO A 660 -29.80 -18.48 -22.75
C PRO A 660 -30.00 -19.54 -21.64
N ASN A 661 -30.98 -20.43 -21.83
CA ASN A 661 -31.30 -21.51 -20.87
C ASN A 661 -30.18 -22.52 -20.61
N ASN A 662 -29.24 -22.67 -21.55
CA ASN A 662 -28.09 -23.57 -21.40
C ASN A 662 -27.07 -23.09 -20.36
N LEU A 663 -27.09 -21.80 -19.97
CA LEU A 663 -26.12 -21.23 -19.03
C LEU A 663 -26.37 -21.64 -17.57
N VAL A 664 -27.60 -22.01 -17.18
CA VAL A 664 -27.97 -22.22 -15.76
C VAL A 664 -27.01 -23.17 -15.04
N LYS A 665 -26.72 -24.33 -15.65
CA LYS A 665 -25.82 -25.32 -15.04
C LYS A 665 -24.39 -24.81 -14.99
N SER A 666 -23.92 -24.19 -16.07
CA SER A 666 -22.56 -23.68 -16.17
C SER A 666 -22.28 -22.55 -15.18
N ILE A 667 -23.25 -21.67 -14.93
CA ILE A 667 -23.17 -20.60 -13.93
C ILE A 667 -22.87 -21.18 -12.55
N TYR A 668 -23.63 -22.18 -12.09
CA TYR A 668 -23.41 -22.77 -10.78
C TYR A 668 -22.08 -23.53 -10.66
N VAL A 669 -21.68 -24.26 -11.69
CA VAL A 669 -20.43 -25.04 -11.64
C VAL A 669 -19.20 -24.12 -11.77
N SER A 670 -19.26 -23.11 -12.62
CA SER A 670 -18.21 -22.07 -12.73
C SER A 670 -18.09 -21.27 -11.44
N PHE A 671 -19.22 -20.95 -10.80
CA PHE A 671 -19.24 -20.30 -9.48
C PHE A 671 -18.58 -21.18 -8.41
N LEU A 672 -18.89 -22.48 -8.37
CA LEU A 672 -18.26 -23.40 -7.42
C LEU A 672 -16.74 -23.45 -7.58
N ALA A 673 -16.22 -23.47 -8.82
CA ALA A 673 -14.79 -23.33 -9.07
C ALA A 673 -14.27 -21.96 -8.57
N GLY A 674 -15.07 -20.91 -8.76
CA GLY A 674 -14.80 -19.55 -8.30
C GLY A 674 -14.66 -19.42 -6.79
N CYS A 675 -15.43 -20.18 -6.01
CA CYS A 675 -15.30 -20.20 -4.55
C CYS A 675 -13.87 -20.56 -4.12
N PHE A 676 -13.29 -21.63 -4.68
CA PHE A 676 -11.92 -22.04 -4.35
C PHE A 676 -10.88 -21.02 -4.79
N ARG A 677 -11.13 -20.28 -5.87
CA ARG A 677 -10.24 -19.18 -6.31
C ARG A 677 -10.23 -18.07 -5.27
N SER A 678 -11.40 -17.54 -4.91
CA SER A 678 -11.49 -16.35 -4.06
C SER A 678 -11.11 -16.63 -2.60
N VAL A 679 -11.40 -17.82 -2.05
CA VAL A 679 -11.00 -18.19 -0.68
C VAL A 679 -9.46 -18.20 -0.51
N ARG A 680 -8.69 -18.36 -1.59
CA ARG A 680 -7.21 -18.29 -1.55
C ARG A 680 -6.67 -16.90 -1.29
N PHE A 681 -7.50 -15.85 -1.37
CA PHE A 681 -7.11 -14.50 -0.94
C PHE A 681 -7.02 -14.38 0.59
N GLY A 682 -7.55 -15.37 1.33
CA GLY A 682 -7.54 -15.40 2.80
C GLY A 682 -8.90 -15.02 3.40
N LEU A 683 -9.10 -15.34 4.68
CA LEU A 683 -10.37 -15.07 5.38
C LEU A 683 -10.41 -13.72 6.10
N GLU A 684 -9.28 -13.02 6.14
CA GLU A 684 -9.22 -11.61 6.56
C GLU A 684 -9.65 -10.66 5.43
N GLU A 685 -9.59 -11.13 4.17
CA GLU A 685 -10.08 -10.42 2.99
C GLU A 685 -11.60 -10.63 2.81
N ALA A 686 -12.30 -9.57 2.42
CA ALA A 686 -13.77 -9.54 2.38
C ALA A 686 -14.37 -10.56 1.40
N HIS A 687 -13.85 -10.65 0.17
CA HIS A 687 -14.32 -11.59 -0.84
C HIS A 687 -14.02 -13.02 -0.42
N GLY A 688 -12.81 -13.30 0.08
CA GLY A 688 -12.41 -14.63 0.57
C GLY A 688 -13.30 -15.12 1.71
N LYS A 689 -13.60 -14.26 2.69
CA LYS A 689 -14.53 -14.58 3.79
C LYS A 689 -15.97 -14.76 3.31
N GLY A 690 -16.44 -13.90 2.41
CA GLY A 690 -17.77 -14.00 1.80
C GLY A 690 -17.93 -15.28 0.98
N GLN A 691 -16.90 -15.70 0.26
CA GLN A 691 -16.90 -16.92 -0.56
C GLN A 691 -16.81 -18.19 0.30
N ALA A 692 -16.08 -18.16 1.41
CA ALA A 692 -16.12 -19.24 2.40
C ALA A 692 -17.53 -19.42 2.97
N LEU A 693 -18.22 -18.32 3.30
CA LEU A 693 -19.61 -18.34 3.76
C LEU A 693 -20.53 -19.00 2.74
N GLN A 694 -20.44 -18.60 1.47
CA GLN A 694 -21.28 -19.13 0.40
C GLN A 694 -21.03 -20.61 0.15
N PHE A 695 -19.76 -21.02 0.03
CA PHE A 695 -19.41 -22.44 -0.12
C PHE A 695 -19.94 -23.29 1.02
N ASN A 696 -19.68 -22.88 2.28
CA ASN A 696 -20.06 -23.67 3.45
C ASN A 696 -21.58 -23.76 3.62
N TRP A 697 -22.32 -22.70 3.26
CA TRP A 697 -23.79 -22.75 3.22
C TRP A 697 -24.29 -23.74 2.18
N LEU A 698 -23.81 -23.63 0.93
CA LEU A 698 -24.22 -24.53 -0.16
C LEU A 698 -23.86 -25.98 0.14
N PHE A 699 -22.72 -26.22 0.79
CA PHE A 699 -22.29 -27.53 1.26
C PHE A 699 -23.21 -28.09 2.35
N GLU A 700 -23.54 -27.30 3.38
CA GLU A 700 -24.45 -27.72 4.46
C GLU A 700 -25.86 -28.04 3.94
N LYS A 701 -26.34 -27.29 2.93
CA LYS A 701 -27.63 -27.55 2.28
C LYS A 701 -27.59 -28.73 1.28
N GLY A 702 -26.43 -29.34 1.08
CA GLY A 702 -26.23 -30.44 0.12
C GLY A 702 -26.35 -30.01 -1.34
N ALA A 703 -26.27 -28.72 -1.64
CA ALA A 703 -26.21 -28.17 -3.00
C ALA A 703 -24.81 -28.33 -3.61
N VAL A 704 -23.77 -28.40 -2.77
CA VAL A 704 -22.41 -28.80 -3.13
C VAL A 704 -22.08 -30.09 -2.41
N ILE A 705 -21.57 -31.07 -3.14
CA ILE A 705 -21.28 -32.41 -2.61
C ILE A 705 -19.82 -32.75 -2.88
N GLN A 706 -19.09 -33.17 -1.83
CA GLN A 706 -17.76 -33.75 -1.98
C GLN A 706 -17.88 -35.24 -2.34
N GLN A 707 -17.16 -35.65 -3.39
CA GLN A 707 -17.07 -37.02 -3.88
C GLN A 707 -15.99 -37.80 -3.13
N GLY A 708 -15.97 -39.12 -3.32
CA GLY A 708 -14.97 -40.00 -2.69
C GLY A 708 -13.53 -39.78 -3.17
N ASP A 709 -13.34 -39.11 -4.32
CA ASP A 709 -12.03 -38.69 -4.86
C ASP A 709 -11.65 -37.25 -4.47
N GLU A 710 -12.32 -36.71 -3.45
CA GLU A 710 -12.18 -35.36 -2.92
C GLU A 710 -12.56 -34.22 -3.86
N THR A 711 -13.07 -34.51 -5.07
CA THR A 711 -13.64 -33.50 -5.97
C THR A 711 -15.04 -33.07 -5.54
N PHE A 712 -15.53 -31.96 -6.06
CA PHE A 712 -16.82 -31.36 -5.73
C PHE A 712 -17.73 -31.30 -6.96
N LEU A 713 -19.02 -31.43 -6.72
CA LEU A 713 -20.05 -31.25 -7.74
C LEU A 713 -21.23 -30.44 -7.20
N VAL A 714 -21.98 -29.84 -8.11
CA VAL A 714 -23.24 -29.16 -7.82
C VAL A 714 -24.41 -30.14 -7.96
N ASP A 715 -25.23 -30.25 -6.91
CA ASP A 715 -26.53 -30.92 -6.97
C ASP A 715 -27.57 -29.96 -7.56
N PHE A 716 -27.84 -30.10 -8.86
CA PHE A 716 -28.78 -29.24 -9.59
C PHE A 716 -30.23 -29.29 -9.06
N LEU A 717 -30.61 -30.30 -8.27
CA LEU A 717 -31.95 -30.37 -7.68
C LEU A 717 -32.07 -29.50 -6.41
N LYS A 718 -30.95 -29.14 -5.78
CA LYS A 718 -30.91 -28.41 -4.50
C LYS A 718 -30.33 -27.01 -4.61
N VAL A 719 -29.47 -26.75 -5.60
CA VAL A 719 -28.70 -25.50 -5.69
C VAL A 719 -29.58 -24.26 -5.76
N GLU A 720 -30.68 -24.28 -6.51
CA GLU A 720 -31.57 -23.11 -6.64
C GLU A 720 -32.18 -22.71 -5.29
N GLY A 721 -32.68 -23.68 -4.52
CA GLY A 721 -33.24 -23.41 -3.19
C GLY A 721 -32.18 -23.00 -2.17
N ALA A 722 -30.96 -23.55 -2.26
CA ALA A 722 -29.86 -23.16 -1.39
C ALA A 722 -29.40 -21.71 -1.65
N VAL A 723 -29.28 -21.32 -2.92
CA VAL A 723 -28.97 -19.94 -3.35
C VAL A 723 -30.05 -18.98 -2.87
N GLU A 724 -31.33 -19.26 -3.16
CA GLU A 724 -32.43 -18.38 -2.73
C GLU A 724 -32.48 -18.21 -1.19
N SER A 725 -32.27 -19.30 -0.45
CA SER A 725 -32.28 -19.25 1.02
C SER A 725 -31.15 -18.39 1.60
N LEU A 726 -29.94 -18.44 1.00
CA LEU A 726 -28.83 -17.61 1.44
C LEU A 726 -29.02 -16.14 1.04
N SER A 727 -29.48 -15.88 -0.20
CA SER A 727 -29.85 -14.53 -0.64
C SER A 727 -30.84 -13.89 0.33
N ARG A 728 -31.90 -14.61 0.70
CA ARG A 728 -32.90 -14.14 1.66
C ARG A 728 -32.31 -13.84 3.03
N GLU A 729 -31.47 -14.72 3.56
CA GLU A 729 -30.83 -14.56 4.87
C GLU A 729 -29.99 -13.28 4.91
N ILE A 730 -29.06 -13.12 3.94
CA ILE A 730 -28.17 -11.96 3.87
C ILE A 730 -28.96 -10.67 3.69
N LEU A 731 -29.88 -10.63 2.72
CA LEU A 731 -30.70 -9.44 2.45
C LEU A 731 -31.54 -9.06 3.68
N THR A 732 -32.08 -10.03 4.42
CA THR A 732 -32.88 -9.75 5.62
C THR A 732 -32.01 -9.20 6.77
N ILE A 733 -30.81 -9.74 6.95
CA ILE A 733 -29.84 -9.23 7.93
C ILE A 733 -29.49 -7.77 7.63
N GLN A 734 -29.14 -7.48 6.36
CA GLN A 734 -28.84 -6.13 5.90
C GLN A 734 -30.03 -5.18 6.07
N ALA A 735 -31.23 -5.60 5.65
CA ALA A 735 -32.45 -4.79 5.77
C ALA A 735 -32.78 -4.37 7.20
N ARG A 736 -32.44 -5.21 8.19
CA ARG A 736 -32.67 -4.95 9.61
C ARG A 736 -31.52 -4.23 10.30
N GLY A 737 -30.36 -4.11 9.65
CA GLY A 737 -29.12 -3.66 10.30
C GLY A 737 -28.69 -4.60 11.44
N ASP A 738 -29.00 -5.90 11.35
CA ASP A 738 -28.78 -6.84 12.46
C ASP A 738 -27.31 -7.31 12.52
N LYS A 739 -26.45 -6.48 13.11
CA LYS A 739 -25.02 -6.77 13.29
C LYS A 739 -24.76 -8.08 14.03
N ALA A 740 -25.62 -8.44 14.99
CA ALA A 740 -25.46 -9.68 15.75
C ALA A 740 -25.76 -10.91 14.89
N ALA A 741 -26.75 -10.86 14.01
CA ALA A 741 -27.02 -11.91 13.03
C ALA A 741 -25.92 -12.02 11.98
N ALA A 742 -25.43 -10.88 11.45
CA ALA A 742 -24.29 -10.85 10.55
C ALA A 742 -23.07 -11.55 11.16
N ARG A 743 -22.77 -11.25 12.43
CA ARG A 743 -21.67 -11.88 13.17
C ARG A 743 -21.83 -13.39 13.27
N ARG A 744 -23.00 -13.86 13.71
CA ARG A 744 -23.28 -15.31 13.81
C ARG A 744 -23.16 -16.02 12.47
N LEU A 745 -23.64 -15.39 11.39
CA LEU A 745 -23.56 -15.97 10.04
C LEU A 745 -22.11 -16.12 9.58
N LEU A 746 -21.30 -15.06 9.73
CA LEU A 746 -19.88 -15.06 9.35
C LEU A 746 -19.03 -15.96 10.26
N GLU A 747 -19.26 -15.98 11.57
CA GLU A 747 -18.56 -16.88 12.49
C GLU A 747 -18.85 -18.35 12.21
N LYS A 748 -20.08 -18.67 11.78
CA LYS A 748 -20.45 -20.04 11.44
C LYS A 748 -19.90 -20.47 10.09
N TYR A 749 -20.14 -19.68 9.04
CA TYR A 749 -19.89 -20.11 7.66
C TYR A 749 -18.67 -19.43 7.01
N GLY A 750 -18.23 -18.26 7.46
CA GLY A 750 -17.05 -17.57 6.93
C GLY A 750 -15.72 -18.14 7.47
N THR A 751 -15.62 -19.47 7.59
CA THR A 751 -14.49 -20.17 8.24
C THR A 751 -13.86 -21.22 7.33
N MET A 752 -12.60 -21.56 7.62
CA MET A 752 -11.83 -22.56 6.86
C MET A 752 -12.19 -23.99 7.31
N THR A 753 -13.29 -24.51 6.77
CA THR A 753 -13.78 -25.87 7.04
C THR A 753 -12.84 -26.94 6.46
N PRO A 754 -12.90 -28.20 6.95
CA PRO A 754 -12.05 -29.27 6.43
C PRO A 754 -12.14 -29.49 4.90
N PRO A 755 -13.34 -29.46 4.26
CA PRO A 755 -13.42 -29.58 2.80
C PRO A 755 -12.72 -28.45 2.05
N LEU A 756 -12.86 -27.20 2.50
CA LEU A 756 -12.14 -26.06 1.91
C LEU A 756 -10.63 -26.21 2.07
N ARG A 757 -10.16 -26.56 3.29
CA ARG A 757 -8.74 -26.73 3.58
C ARG A 757 -8.10 -27.80 2.70
N ALA A 758 -8.77 -28.93 2.53
CA ALA A 758 -8.30 -30.01 1.67
C ALA A 758 -8.17 -29.55 0.20
N ALA A 759 -9.18 -28.83 -0.30
CA ALA A 759 -9.14 -28.27 -1.64
C ALA A 759 -7.97 -27.28 -1.82
N LEU A 760 -7.76 -26.37 -0.86
CA LEU A 760 -6.66 -25.40 -0.94
C LEU A 760 -5.28 -26.05 -0.87
N GLN A 761 -5.09 -27.04 0.01
CA GLN A 761 -3.85 -27.81 0.09
C GLN A 761 -3.55 -28.52 -1.23
N LYS A 762 -4.57 -29.10 -1.87
CA LYS A 762 -4.43 -29.71 -3.20
C LYS A 762 -3.97 -28.69 -4.26
N LEU A 763 -4.55 -27.49 -4.25
CA LEU A 763 -4.17 -26.41 -5.18
C LEU A 763 -2.75 -25.89 -4.92
N GLU A 764 -2.32 -25.83 -3.67
CA GLU A 764 -0.94 -25.47 -3.30
C GLU A 764 0.07 -26.52 -3.78
N MET A 765 -0.23 -27.82 -3.59
CA MET A 765 0.65 -28.91 -4.04
C MET A 765 0.87 -28.93 -5.55
N ILE A 766 -0.17 -28.63 -6.34
CA ILE A 766 -0.05 -28.54 -7.82
C ILE A 766 0.36 -27.14 -8.30
N GLN A 767 0.65 -26.23 -7.37
CA GLN A 767 1.15 -24.88 -7.64
C GLN A 767 0.26 -24.07 -8.58
N VAL A 768 -1.07 -24.09 -8.39
CA VAL A 768 -1.94 -23.19 -9.16
C VAL A 768 -1.57 -21.74 -8.84
N PRO A 769 -1.35 -20.86 -9.84
CA PRO A 769 -1.10 -19.44 -9.60
C PRO A 769 -2.23 -18.79 -8.79
N VAL A 770 -1.90 -17.82 -7.95
CA VAL A 770 -2.88 -16.99 -7.22
C VAL A 770 -3.44 -15.92 -8.14
N ASP A 771 -2.56 -15.28 -8.93
CA ASP A 771 -2.96 -14.29 -9.92
C ASP A 771 -2.09 -14.31 -11.19
N ILE A 772 -2.19 -13.27 -12.03
CA ILE A 772 -1.43 -13.09 -13.27
C ILE A 772 -0.49 -11.87 -13.19
N THR A 773 0.54 -11.87 -14.02
CA THR A 773 1.37 -10.69 -14.33
C THR A 773 1.29 -10.43 -15.83
N PRO A 774 0.65 -9.33 -16.27
CA PRO A 774 0.48 -9.05 -17.68
C PRO A 774 1.77 -8.53 -18.31
N VAL A 775 2.02 -8.94 -19.55
CA VAL A 775 3.07 -8.40 -20.42
C VAL A 775 2.39 -7.78 -21.65
N PHE A 776 2.78 -6.55 -21.99
CA PHE A 776 2.15 -5.74 -23.04
C PHE A 776 3.09 -5.51 -24.23
N PRO A 777 3.45 -6.53 -25.03
CA PRO A 777 4.35 -6.36 -26.16
C PRO A 777 3.78 -5.39 -27.21
N ALA A 778 2.47 -5.43 -27.46
CA ALA A 778 1.82 -4.51 -28.40
C ALA A 778 1.99 -3.04 -27.99
N ALA A 779 1.92 -2.72 -26.69
CA ALA A 779 2.16 -1.36 -26.22
C ALA A 779 3.62 -0.92 -26.43
N VAL A 780 4.58 -1.86 -26.43
CA VAL A 780 5.98 -1.57 -26.76
C VAL A 780 6.13 -1.31 -28.25
N ASP A 781 5.57 -2.17 -29.09
CA ASP A 781 5.62 -2.06 -30.55
C ASP A 781 4.97 -0.74 -31.03
N ILE A 782 3.79 -0.39 -30.49
CA ILE A 782 3.06 0.86 -30.77
C ILE A 782 3.90 2.11 -30.47
N ILE A 783 4.84 2.05 -29.52
CA ILE A 783 5.69 3.19 -29.18
C ILE A 783 6.94 3.27 -30.07
N MET A 784 7.37 2.13 -30.63
CA MET A 784 8.54 2.06 -31.52
C MET A 784 8.21 2.44 -32.97
N GLU A 785 6.95 2.29 -33.38
CA GLU A 785 6.38 2.84 -34.64
C GLU A 785 6.13 4.35 -34.55
#